data_AF-A0A535V5T4-F1
#
_entry.id   AF-A0A535V5T4-F1
#
_cell.length_a   1.000
_cell.length_b   1.000
_cell.length_c   1.000
_cell.angle_alpha   90.00
_cell.angle_beta   90.00
_cell.angle_gamma   90.00
#
_symmetry.space_group_name_H-M   'P 1'
#
loop_
_entity.id
_entity.type
_entity.pdbx_description
1 polymer ?
#
loop_
_entity_poly.entity_id
_entity_poly.type
_entity_poly.pdbx_seq_one_letter_code
_entity_poly.pdbx_strand_id
1 'polypeptide(L)'
;MRVSFAATHSLDAAHTSGVNCGAGSGTLRCDDPLDLSGGGGIAAPIVQSDFILEDIDVQVWDGSPADWHTLRDYKLSYDQGGPTTIVDPLSGLNESTAGRLNLTRLTVIGDDNASTLPTTAFTYGQLNDYYEDSLLFPSPSTNCGPAWNTGTGSGCILWSQSRNSNSFYLTAVSNGIGLNQTFSWQDLRDNMHGVYGGGDNSDPFYCTNQQGNQGNHTSFPCNMPDDETWSRISLSQRTNQLIRLTQDGGNQTSTPVNGSTNYSYKLVYPLNAQECGTCVAGYSWGNQNDNDYLDFYNGIFMGFKQVSVGNPDGSVETHKFYSTEGWGLYNTGQVSCLENPPNPCHNSSWWDMSQIGIGQSNMLHGLEYELDRYDTNGTTLLEQVKTQYQKACPPAGVAKTPGVPPYDWSNNRVAEVDTPGNPVAVCDVQTLQVDDYTFDGATGTVPDKTTTYSYEPNPQSSCRTDTNPPPDPGSGEPIPGDPCYGRRLSLTIVSNDGGANGSSTTIVKKTQYVWNDNVAFSSTSASGQYLIDFAAFSDIESSGGTSNQCTYSYYDPATGYTLGQATTGNQTNLLSGDLSRVDRFTDCANRGTSTLIDTTSGYDVNGNQLWSNDADANANAGTHVGCTAGGGQHTNCTTFDTYFVALATQRTNALNQTTTTNFQAPAGASQDFGFGLWPMSVADLNTQQTSYTYDHLGRQTTVTRPGETQAHVTETDFYTVWCSGQSAQSPCAEIDRKLTLTYGGTFAYYRAFYDGMGHLVETRAPSPGGDVVQYYYYDSSQRTVFESLKYLVAAYNGDPGSGAAAYSIPDSTKAGTSYAYDGLGRTLTATDALSETTTNKYAVVCNANGTGDAACYEQQLSIDALSHQAGTLTDALGRINYEQRYTGNSQATYSLYATVKYTYDYVGELTKILDPNGSSSTNYTYDMAGRLTAMSDPDRGSETYSYDPNGNLTQSVDARGSSGTVFIGYDSLDRQLWRSIHPDGSGPYDTYSYDDVTNGNVGKGRLTGETFSGAGMTGGYVYVYDSRGRQTSSTLTINSTPYSVTTTYDDADAVLTQRYPDQETVTNTYGTGDWLTKVTTSQGYSTLLRNAAYAGNGGPNGLMTSAGLGDTGFG
;
A
#
# COMPACT_ATOMS: atom_id res chain seq x y z
N MET A 1 15.40 13.44 9.19
CA MET A 1 14.04 13.38 9.77
C MET A 1 14.05 12.35 10.89
N ARG A 2 13.33 12.60 12.00
CA ARG A 2 13.10 11.63 13.07
C ARG A 2 11.64 11.68 13.47
N VAL A 3 11.21 10.68 14.23
CA VAL A 3 9.99 10.77 15.02
C VAL A 3 10.44 10.79 16.47
N SER A 4 10.09 11.84 17.18
CA SER A 4 10.30 12.00 18.61
C SER A 4 9.05 11.58 19.34
N PHE A 5 9.24 10.84 20.42
CA PHE A 5 8.18 10.37 21.28
C PHE A 5 8.35 11.08 22.62
N ALA A 6 7.40 11.95 22.99
CA ALA A 6 7.37 12.50 24.33
C ALA A 6 6.58 11.53 25.19
N ALA A 7 7.29 10.91 26.13
CA ALA A 7 6.70 9.92 26.99
C ALA A 7 7.08 10.21 28.45
N THR A 8 6.10 10.14 29.35
CA THR A 8 6.32 10.42 30.76
C THR A 8 6.28 9.15 31.59
N HIS A 9 6.98 9.21 32.72
CA HIS A 9 6.97 8.21 33.77
C HIS A 9 6.23 8.76 35.03
N SER A 10 5.48 9.86 34.89
CA SER A 10 4.84 10.56 36.01
C SER A 10 3.34 10.36 35.96
N LEU A 11 2.77 9.98 37.11
CA LEU A 11 1.32 9.86 37.36
C LEU A 11 0.62 11.15 36.93
N ASP A 12 -0.22 11.12 35.88
CA ASP A 12 -1.07 12.26 35.57
C ASP A 12 -2.16 12.34 36.66
N ALA A 13 -2.12 13.41 37.46
CA ALA A 13 -2.90 13.57 38.69
C ALA A 13 -4.38 13.95 38.45
N ALA A 14 -4.85 13.89 37.20
CA ALA A 14 -6.19 14.26 36.81
C ALA A 14 -7.20 13.12 36.99
N HIS A 15 -7.31 12.53 38.19
CA HIS A 15 -8.51 11.77 38.54
C HIS A 15 -9.04 12.08 39.94
N THR A 16 -10.33 12.39 39.96
CA THR A 16 -11.16 12.83 41.08
C THR A 16 -11.17 11.85 42.24
N SER A 17 -10.77 12.35 43.42
CA SER A 17 -11.05 11.88 44.78
C SER A 17 -11.45 10.39 44.95
N GLY A 18 -10.48 9.53 45.28
CA GLY A 18 -10.80 8.27 45.96
C GLY A 18 -9.80 7.12 45.83
N VAL A 19 -8.92 7.10 44.82
CA VAL A 19 -7.96 6.00 44.62
C VAL A 19 -6.55 6.56 44.74
N ASN A 20 -5.91 6.35 45.90
CA ASN A 20 -4.49 6.66 46.06
C ASN A 20 -3.69 5.61 45.27
N CYS A 21 -3.12 5.98 44.11
CA CYS A 21 -2.04 5.21 43.49
C CYS A 21 -0.87 5.17 44.51
N GLY A 22 -0.61 4.00 45.10
CA GLY A 22 0.09 3.81 46.36
C GLY A 22 1.43 4.55 46.48
N ALA A 23 1.65 5.20 47.62
CA ALA A 23 2.82 6.01 47.94
C ALA A 23 4.01 5.14 48.42
N GLY A 24 5.22 5.36 47.88
CA GLY A 24 6.45 4.85 48.50
C GLY A 24 7.77 5.14 47.77
N SER A 25 7.87 4.80 46.49
CA SER A 25 9.07 5.02 45.68
C SER A 25 8.65 5.72 44.39
N GLY A 26 9.32 6.82 44.01
CA GLY A 26 8.97 7.63 42.83
C GLY A 26 9.22 6.96 41.47
N THR A 27 8.98 5.63 41.38
CA THR A 27 9.33 4.75 40.26
C THR A 27 8.15 3.88 39.80
N LEU A 28 6.91 4.11 40.27
CA LEU A 28 5.74 3.31 39.88
C LEU A 28 4.61 4.19 39.31
N ARG A 29 4.02 3.77 38.19
CA ARG A 29 2.82 4.35 37.55
C ARG A 29 1.52 3.79 38.15
N CYS A 30 0.36 4.36 37.78
CA CYS A 30 -0.94 3.88 38.23
C CYS A 30 -1.33 2.54 37.57
N ASP A 31 -0.73 2.18 36.44
CA ASP A 31 -0.91 0.88 35.80
C ASP A 31 0.16 -0.15 36.18
N ASP A 32 1.23 0.26 36.88
CA ASP A 32 2.26 -0.66 37.35
C ASP A 32 1.74 -1.53 38.51
N PRO A 33 2.15 -2.81 38.60
CA PRO A 33 1.73 -3.69 39.69
C PRO A 33 2.30 -3.22 41.03
N LEU A 34 1.46 -3.21 42.06
CA LEU A 34 1.85 -2.85 43.42
C LEU A 34 2.79 -3.92 44.01
N ASP A 35 4.05 -3.61 44.35
CA ASP A 35 4.93 -4.57 45.03
C ASP A 35 4.48 -4.84 46.48
N LEU A 36 4.18 -6.10 46.78
CA LEU A 36 3.68 -6.55 48.08
C LEU A 36 4.70 -7.37 48.86
N SER A 37 5.91 -7.56 48.32
CA SER A 37 6.98 -8.39 48.91
C SER A 37 7.32 -8.01 50.36
N GLY A 38 7.33 -6.72 50.68
CA GLY A 38 7.63 -6.20 52.02
C GLY A 38 6.51 -6.39 53.06
N GLY A 39 5.28 -6.70 52.63
CA GLY A 39 4.10 -6.87 53.47
C GLY A 39 3.72 -8.34 53.73
N GLY A 40 4.53 -9.30 53.28
CA GLY A 40 4.17 -10.71 53.25
C GLY A 40 3.25 -11.08 52.08
N GLY A 41 3.21 -10.26 51.02
CA GLY A 41 2.60 -10.60 49.74
C GLY A 41 3.60 -11.21 48.75
N ILE A 42 3.10 -11.65 47.60
CA ILE A 42 3.93 -12.07 46.46
C ILE A 42 4.60 -10.83 45.86
N ALA A 43 5.87 -10.98 45.49
CA ALA A 43 6.62 -9.91 44.82
C ALA A 43 6.00 -9.61 43.45
N ALA A 44 5.90 -8.33 43.10
CA ALA A 44 5.41 -7.94 41.77
C ALA A 44 6.24 -8.60 40.66
N PRO A 45 5.63 -8.95 39.52
CA PRO A 45 6.40 -9.28 38.32
C PRO A 45 7.32 -8.11 37.98
N ILE A 46 8.51 -8.43 37.47
CA ILE A 46 9.41 -7.40 36.94
C ILE A 46 8.75 -6.91 35.65
N VAL A 47 8.06 -5.79 35.72
CA VAL A 47 7.55 -5.11 34.53
C VAL A 47 8.67 -4.22 34.02
N GLN A 48 8.88 -4.18 32.70
CA GLN A 48 9.70 -3.14 32.11
C GLN A 48 9.13 -1.78 32.54
N SER A 49 10.01 -0.82 32.82
CA SER A 49 9.59 0.55 33.10
C SER A 49 8.96 1.10 31.81
N ASP A 50 7.64 1.14 31.80
CA ASP A 50 6.85 1.51 30.62
C ASP A 50 6.59 3.02 30.63
N PHE A 51 6.81 3.67 29.50
CA PHE A 51 6.53 5.10 29.36
C PHE A 51 5.14 5.31 28.75
N ILE A 52 4.39 6.31 29.22
CA ILE A 52 3.12 6.70 28.59
C ILE A 52 3.45 7.65 27.45
N LEU A 53 3.14 7.25 26.22
CA LEU A 53 3.31 8.08 25.05
C LEU A 53 2.24 9.18 25.04
N GLU A 54 2.60 10.41 25.40
CA GLU A 54 1.65 11.53 25.44
C GLU A 54 1.65 12.31 24.13
N ASP A 55 2.80 12.35 23.47
CA ASP A 55 3.02 13.14 22.27
C ASP A 55 3.89 12.41 21.25
N ILE A 56 3.54 12.54 19.98
CA ILE A 56 4.36 12.11 18.86
C ILE A 56 4.67 13.34 18.02
N ASP A 57 5.94 13.72 18.04
CA ASP A 57 6.49 14.78 17.23
C ASP A 57 7.18 14.17 16.00
N VAL A 58 6.65 14.38 14.80
CA VAL A 58 7.43 14.11 13.58
C VAL A 58 8.39 15.28 13.41
N GLN A 59 9.71 15.09 13.35
CA GLN A 59 10.67 16.21 13.35
C GLN A 59 11.72 16.13 12.24
N VAL A 60 12.30 17.27 11.87
CA VAL A 60 13.46 17.33 10.95
C VAL A 60 14.65 17.99 11.63
N TRP A 61 15.84 17.48 11.32
CA TRP A 61 17.11 17.86 11.92
C TRP A 61 17.77 18.96 11.11
N ASP A 62 18.11 20.07 11.73
CA ASP A 62 18.64 21.25 11.04
C ASP A 62 20.17 21.33 10.87
N GLY A 63 20.85 20.21 11.06
CA GLY A 63 22.31 20.15 10.93
C GLY A 63 23.06 20.63 12.18
N SER A 64 22.37 21.19 13.19
CA SER A 64 22.95 21.55 14.49
C SER A 64 22.79 20.39 15.49
N PRO A 65 23.80 20.05 16.30
CA PRO A 65 23.70 18.93 17.25
C PRO A 65 22.57 19.03 18.30
N ALA A 66 21.89 20.19 18.43
CA ALA A 66 20.95 20.47 19.52
C ALA A 66 19.51 20.77 19.07
N ASP A 67 19.26 21.15 17.81
CA ASP A 67 17.99 21.75 17.42
C ASP A 67 17.20 20.85 16.44
N TRP A 68 15.95 20.55 16.80
CA TRP A 68 15.04 19.72 16.02
C TRP A 68 13.68 20.41 15.93
N HIS A 69 13.07 20.37 14.75
CA HIS A 69 11.84 21.12 14.46
C HIS A 69 10.67 20.17 14.25
N THR A 70 9.60 20.31 15.02
CA THR A 70 8.36 19.54 14.85
C THR A 70 7.70 19.88 13.50
N LEU A 71 7.20 18.85 12.82
CA LEU A 71 6.46 18.83 11.56
C LEU A 71 4.98 18.49 11.76
N ARG A 72 4.66 17.69 12.78
CA ARG A 72 3.31 17.31 13.21
C ARG A 72 3.38 16.93 14.67
N ASP A 73 2.42 17.43 15.44
CA ASP A 73 2.18 17.11 16.85
C ASP A 73 0.88 16.27 16.94
N TYR A 74 1.01 15.08 17.53
CA TYR A 74 -0.12 14.20 17.83
C TYR A 74 -0.21 14.04 19.34
N LYS A 75 -1.29 14.55 19.94
CA LYS A 75 -1.56 14.40 21.38
C LYS A 75 -2.48 13.23 21.67
N LEU A 76 -2.03 12.37 22.59
CA LEU A 76 -2.71 11.19 23.05
C LEU A 76 -3.23 11.44 24.47
N SER A 77 -4.43 10.95 24.78
CA SER A 77 -4.99 11.03 26.14
C SER A 77 -5.48 9.67 26.60
N TYR A 78 -5.25 9.33 27.87
CA TYR A 78 -5.52 8.00 28.41
C TYR A 78 -6.46 8.04 29.61
N ASP A 79 -7.26 6.99 29.79
CA ASP A 79 -7.90 6.66 31.07
C ASP A 79 -7.01 5.68 31.82
N GLN A 80 -6.65 6.03 33.05
CA GLN A 80 -5.79 5.24 33.93
C GLN A 80 -6.53 4.81 35.19
N GLY A 81 -6.34 3.55 35.57
CA GLY A 81 -6.84 3.00 36.84
C GLY A 81 -5.70 2.42 37.64
N GLY A 82 -5.71 2.65 38.96
CA GLY A 82 -4.70 2.17 39.90
C GLY A 82 -4.58 0.64 39.94
N PRO A 83 -3.44 0.10 40.40
CA PRO A 83 -3.31 -1.34 40.59
C PRO A 83 -4.27 -1.82 41.67
N THR A 84 -4.67 -3.08 41.59
CA THR A 84 -5.42 -3.73 42.66
C THR A 84 -4.57 -4.77 43.38
N THR A 85 -5.10 -5.30 44.47
CA THR A 85 -4.48 -6.40 45.19
C THR A 85 -5.47 -7.54 45.25
N ILE A 86 -4.98 -8.74 44.98
CA ILE A 86 -5.75 -9.98 45.09
C ILE A 86 -5.05 -10.90 46.09
N VAL A 87 -5.75 -11.89 46.63
CA VAL A 87 -5.12 -12.90 47.49
C VAL A 87 -4.80 -14.09 46.61
N ASP A 88 -3.53 -14.47 46.53
CA ASP A 88 -3.13 -15.73 45.91
C ASP A 88 -3.77 -16.88 46.68
N PRO A 89 -4.65 -17.66 46.05
CA PRO A 89 -5.42 -18.68 46.73
C PRO A 89 -4.58 -19.89 47.19
N LEU A 90 -3.38 -20.09 46.64
CA LEU A 90 -2.47 -21.17 47.02
C LEU A 90 -1.65 -20.84 48.28
N SER A 91 -0.98 -19.68 48.28
CA SER A 91 -0.14 -19.23 49.38
C SER A 91 -0.89 -18.45 50.46
N GLY A 92 -2.09 -17.94 50.15
CA GLY A 92 -2.86 -17.04 51.01
C GLY A 92 -2.23 -15.64 51.14
N LEU A 93 -1.19 -15.35 50.37
CA LEU A 93 -0.47 -14.09 50.35
C LEU A 93 -1.13 -13.13 49.35
N ASN A 94 -1.00 -11.82 49.57
CA ASN A 94 -1.52 -10.85 48.61
C ASN A 94 -0.64 -10.79 47.35
N GLU A 95 -1.21 -10.91 46.16
CA GLU A 95 -0.55 -10.83 44.85
C GLU A 95 -0.74 -9.45 44.20
N SER A 96 0.31 -9.01 43.52
CA SER A 96 0.41 -7.76 42.80
C SER A 96 -0.33 -7.81 41.46
N THR A 97 -1.27 -6.92 41.20
CA THR A 97 -1.91 -6.79 39.88
C THR A 97 -1.61 -5.44 39.25
N ALA A 98 -1.37 -5.42 37.94
CA ALA A 98 -1.24 -4.19 37.15
C ALA A 98 -2.58 -3.42 37.14
N GLY A 99 -2.53 -2.11 36.96
CA GLY A 99 -3.69 -1.26 36.71
C GLY A 99 -4.08 -1.24 35.22
N ARG A 100 -4.66 -0.14 34.73
CA ARG A 100 -5.08 0.00 33.31
C ARG A 100 -4.54 1.28 32.66
N LEU A 101 -4.32 1.23 31.35
CA LEU A 101 -3.95 2.38 30.50
C LEU A 101 -4.66 2.28 29.14
N ASN A 102 -5.80 2.95 29.00
CA ASN A 102 -6.61 2.91 27.76
C ASN A 102 -6.53 4.24 27.00
N LEU A 103 -6.11 4.23 25.73
CA LEU A 103 -6.10 5.42 24.87
C LEU A 103 -7.54 5.88 24.63
N THR A 104 -7.95 7.05 25.12
CA THR A 104 -9.32 7.57 24.97
C THR A 104 -9.46 8.56 23.82
N ARG A 105 -8.39 9.29 23.48
CA ARG A 105 -8.41 10.34 22.46
C ARG A 105 -7.08 10.46 21.73
N LEU A 106 -7.16 10.78 20.44
CA LEU A 106 -6.04 11.23 19.60
C LEU A 106 -6.44 12.55 18.93
N THR A 107 -5.63 13.59 19.12
CA THR A 107 -5.85 14.93 18.55
C THR A 107 -4.62 15.36 17.77
N VAL A 108 -4.83 15.86 16.55
CA VAL A 108 -3.77 16.50 15.75
C VAL A 108 -3.78 17.99 16.05
N ILE A 109 -2.60 18.56 16.33
CA ILE A 109 -2.47 19.97 16.70
C ILE A 109 -1.68 20.72 15.64
N GLY A 110 -2.22 21.87 15.22
CA GLY A 110 -1.57 22.82 14.32
C GLY A 110 -0.45 23.61 14.99
N ASP A 111 0.37 24.34 14.24
CA ASP A 111 1.46 25.17 14.76
C ASP A 111 0.95 26.41 15.52
N ASP A 112 -0.31 26.79 15.32
CA ASP A 112 -1.08 27.75 16.13
C ASP A 112 -1.56 27.16 17.46
N ASN A 113 -1.21 25.91 17.75
CA ASN A 113 -1.67 25.12 18.89
C ASN A 113 -3.19 24.87 18.87
N ALA A 114 -3.85 24.95 17.72
CA ALA A 114 -5.28 24.67 17.55
C ALA A 114 -5.55 23.24 17.06
N SER A 115 -6.61 22.62 17.57
CA SER A 115 -7.11 21.30 17.16
C SER A 115 -8.16 21.44 16.05
N THR A 116 -7.76 21.95 14.89
CA THR A 116 -8.67 22.26 13.78
C THR A 116 -9.33 21.03 13.14
N LEU A 117 -8.79 19.83 13.40
CA LEU A 117 -9.43 18.55 13.08
C LEU A 117 -10.20 17.97 14.29
N PRO A 118 -11.37 17.35 14.08
CA PRO A 118 -12.10 16.65 15.13
C PRO A 118 -11.27 15.54 15.77
N THR A 119 -11.37 15.44 17.10
CA THR A 119 -10.69 14.43 17.90
C THR A 119 -11.20 13.04 17.58
N THR A 120 -10.29 12.08 17.38
CA THR A 120 -10.64 10.66 17.34
C THR A 120 -10.86 10.18 18.77
N ALA A 121 -12.01 9.58 19.03
CA ALA A 121 -12.41 9.07 20.34
C ALA A 121 -12.50 7.54 20.33
N PHE A 122 -12.01 6.95 21.41
CA PHE A 122 -11.96 5.50 21.61
C PHE A 122 -12.74 5.17 22.88
N THR A 123 -13.58 4.14 22.81
CA THR A 123 -14.39 3.65 23.93
C THR A 123 -14.09 2.19 24.16
N TYR A 124 -14.04 1.76 25.43
CA TYR A 124 -13.73 0.40 25.81
C TYR A 124 -14.85 -0.19 26.68
N GLY A 125 -15.03 -1.50 26.60
CA GLY A 125 -15.93 -2.28 27.45
C GLY A 125 -15.15 -3.34 28.23
N GLN A 126 -15.62 -3.68 29.42
CA GLN A 126 -15.05 -4.74 30.23
C GLN A 126 -15.57 -6.10 29.79
N LEU A 127 -14.67 -7.06 29.62
CA LEU A 127 -15.00 -8.47 29.45
C LEU A 127 -14.07 -9.30 30.32
N ASN A 128 -14.54 -10.47 30.74
CA ASN A 128 -13.76 -11.34 31.60
C ASN A 128 -13.20 -12.52 30.77
N ASP A 129 -11.89 -12.68 30.76
CA ASP A 129 -11.24 -13.94 30.42
C ASP A 129 -11.24 -14.87 31.64
N TYR A 130 -11.18 -16.17 31.45
CA TYR A 130 -11.12 -17.21 32.49
C TYR A 130 -9.88 -18.11 32.25
N TYR A 131 -9.11 -18.37 33.30
CA TYR A 131 -7.94 -19.27 33.26
C TYR A 131 -7.95 -20.17 34.49
N GLU A 132 -7.64 -21.45 34.36
CA GLU A 132 -7.70 -22.39 35.50
C GLU A 132 -6.35 -23.03 35.80
N ASP A 133 -6.15 -23.36 37.08
CA ASP A 133 -4.94 -24.00 37.62
C ASP A 133 -5.32 -25.40 38.11
N SER A 134 -4.62 -26.42 37.58
CA SER A 134 -4.92 -27.84 37.70
C SER A 134 -4.54 -28.48 39.04
N LEU A 135 -3.91 -27.74 39.97
CA LEU A 135 -3.29 -28.35 41.15
C LEU A 135 -4.19 -28.57 42.39
N LEU A 136 -5.45 -28.07 42.44
CA LEU A 136 -6.28 -28.14 43.67
C LEU A 136 -7.78 -28.48 43.44
N PHE A 137 -8.11 -29.77 43.47
CA PHE A 137 -9.47 -30.31 43.46
C PHE A 137 -10.22 -30.16 44.81
N PRO A 138 -11.51 -29.76 44.84
CA PRO A 138 -12.34 -29.89 46.02
C PRO A 138 -12.87 -31.30 46.29
N SER A 139 -12.93 -31.64 47.58
CA SER A 139 -13.82 -32.65 48.14
C SER A 139 -14.68 -31.98 49.23
N PRO A 140 -16.02 -31.86 49.09
CA PRO A 140 -16.93 -32.53 48.15
C PRO A 140 -17.39 -31.68 46.94
N SER A 141 -17.88 -32.40 45.93
CA SER A 141 -17.98 -32.10 44.50
C SER A 141 -19.17 -31.26 44.01
N THR A 142 -19.68 -30.27 44.76
CA THR A 142 -20.97 -29.63 44.40
C THR A 142 -20.99 -28.12 44.27
N ASN A 143 -19.87 -27.38 44.26
CA ASN A 143 -19.98 -25.92 44.35
C ASN A 143 -18.89 -25.03 43.72
N CYS A 144 -18.30 -25.42 42.58
CA CYS A 144 -17.47 -24.50 41.80
C CYS A 144 -18.27 -23.97 40.61
N GLY A 145 -18.88 -22.80 40.79
CA GLY A 145 -19.59 -22.08 39.73
C GLY A 145 -19.09 -20.62 39.64
N PRO A 146 -19.21 -19.95 38.48
CA PRO A 146 -18.60 -18.64 38.22
C PRO A 146 -19.09 -17.47 39.10
N ALA A 147 -20.28 -17.54 39.69
CA ALA A 147 -20.91 -16.37 40.29
C ALA A 147 -20.99 -16.35 41.84
N TRP A 148 -20.59 -17.38 42.58
CA TRP A 148 -20.86 -17.44 44.04
C TRP A 148 -19.77 -18.09 44.91
N ASN A 149 -18.50 -17.71 44.75
CA ASN A 149 -17.44 -18.15 45.66
C ASN A 149 -16.98 -17.05 46.62
N THR A 150 -17.68 -16.93 47.75
CA THR A 150 -17.22 -16.15 48.92
C THR A 150 -16.97 -17.04 50.15
N GLY A 151 -16.79 -18.34 49.95
CA GLY A 151 -16.60 -19.31 51.03
C GLY A 151 -15.15 -19.32 51.53
N THR A 152 -14.95 -19.07 52.82
CA THR A 152 -13.63 -19.15 53.50
C THR A 152 -13.17 -20.59 53.76
N GLY A 153 -13.59 -21.54 52.92
CA GLY A 153 -13.23 -22.96 53.01
C GLY A 153 -12.43 -23.35 51.78
N SER A 154 -11.30 -24.04 51.99
CA SER A 154 -10.46 -24.63 50.94
C SER A 154 -11.30 -25.45 49.97
N GLY A 155 -11.47 -24.97 48.72
CA GLY A 155 -12.20 -25.78 47.74
C GLY A 155 -12.69 -25.16 46.42
N CYS A 156 -12.34 -23.97 45.98
CA CYS A 156 -12.48 -23.65 44.54
C CYS A 156 -11.43 -22.60 44.18
N ILE A 157 -10.37 -23.02 43.52
CA ILE A 157 -9.32 -22.12 43.04
C ILE A 157 -9.47 -22.04 41.53
N LEU A 158 -10.40 -21.18 41.10
CA LEU A 158 -10.33 -20.60 39.77
C LEU A 158 -9.12 -19.66 39.79
N TRP A 159 -8.11 -19.94 38.96
CA TRP A 159 -7.34 -18.82 38.49
C TRP A 159 -8.28 -17.86 37.73
N SER A 160 -7.91 -16.61 37.81
CA SER A 160 -8.54 -15.45 37.22
C SER A 160 -9.67 -15.62 36.17
N GLN A 161 -10.95 -15.42 36.56
CA GLN A 161 -11.76 -14.39 35.87
C GLN A 161 -10.85 -13.18 35.81
N SER A 162 -10.44 -12.64 34.65
CA SER A 162 -9.51 -11.50 34.51
C SER A 162 -9.64 -10.56 35.72
N ARG A 163 -8.76 -10.78 36.72
CA ARG A 163 -9.13 -10.57 38.13
C ARG A 163 -9.50 -9.11 38.36
N ASN A 164 -10.77 -8.87 38.72
CA ASN A 164 -11.45 -7.59 38.93
C ASN A 164 -11.88 -6.77 37.68
N SER A 165 -12.31 -7.42 36.59
CA SER A 165 -12.84 -6.69 35.41
C SER A 165 -11.82 -5.70 34.82
N ASN A 166 -10.53 -6.04 34.90
CA ASN A 166 -9.43 -5.17 34.46
C ASN A 166 -9.07 -5.38 32.97
N SER A 167 -9.75 -6.28 32.25
CA SER A 167 -9.59 -6.47 30.81
C SER A 167 -10.58 -5.59 30.04
N PHE A 168 -10.05 -4.62 29.29
CA PHE A 168 -10.81 -3.65 28.51
C PHE A 168 -10.56 -3.87 27.02
N TYR A 169 -11.64 -4.01 26.25
CA TYR A 169 -11.58 -4.20 24.80
C TYR A 169 -12.26 -3.02 24.13
N LEU A 170 -11.67 -2.57 23.02
CA LEU A 170 -12.17 -1.44 22.24
C LEU A 170 -13.59 -1.76 21.75
N THR A 171 -14.61 -1.06 22.22
CA THR A 171 -16.01 -1.28 21.82
C THR A 171 -16.50 -0.32 20.75
N ALA A 172 -15.91 0.87 20.69
CA ALA A 172 -16.20 1.83 19.64
C ALA A 172 -15.02 2.75 19.32
N VAL A 173 -14.91 3.12 18.04
CA VAL A 173 -14.05 4.19 17.55
C VAL A 173 -14.89 5.16 16.76
N SER A 174 -14.77 6.44 17.10
CA SER A 174 -15.31 7.53 16.30
C SER A 174 -14.16 8.42 15.88
N ASN A 175 -14.02 8.68 14.59
CA ASN A 175 -13.05 9.66 14.10
C ASN A 175 -13.52 11.11 14.27
N GLY A 176 -14.62 11.34 14.98
CA GLY A 176 -15.20 12.67 15.18
C GLY A 176 -15.82 13.26 13.91
N ILE A 177 -15.72 12.58 12.77
CA ILE A 177 -16.16 13.03 11.44
C ILE A 177 -17.22 12.14 10.82
N GLY A 178 -18.06 11.48 11.64
CA GLY A 178 -19.25 10.76 11.17
C GLY A 178 -19.06 9.29 10.79
N LEU A 179 -17.84 8.75 10.89
CA LEU A 179 -17.61 7.30 10.93
C LEU A 179 -17.66 6.84 12.39
N ASN A 180 -18.56 5.92 12.69
CA ASN A 180 -18.58 5.20 13.96
C ASN A 180 -18.39 3.72 13.70
N GLN A 181 -17.35 3.15 14.28
CA GLN A 181 -17.08 1.72 14.24
C GLN A 181 -17.41 1.12 15.59
N THR A 182 -18.16 0.04 15.59
CA THR A 182 -18.42 -0.74 16.80
C THR A 182 -17.81 -2.13 16.69
N PHE A 183 -17.32 -2.64 17.80
CA PHE A 183 -16.63 -3.91 17.88
C PHE A 183 -17.30 -4.76 18.95
N SER A 184 -17.74 -5.95 18.56
CA SER A 184 -18.33 -6.94 19.47
C SER A 184 -17.33 -8.04 19.71
N TRP A 185 -16.99 -8.23 20.98
CA TRP A 185 -16.04 -9.23 21.41
C TRP A 185 -16.77 -10.33 22.19
N GLN A 186 -16.30 -11.57 22.09
CA GLN A 186 -16.88 -12.72 22.75
C GLN A 186 -15.80 -13.61 23.34
N ASP A 187 -16.15 -14.30 24.45
CA ASP A 187 -15.31 -15.29 25.11
C ASP A 187 -15.28 -16.60 24.29
N LEU A 188 -14.08 -17.01 23.88
CA LEU A 188 -13.78 -18.27 23.22
C LEU A 188 -13.20 -19.26 24.22
N ARG A 189 -13.45 -20.57 24.05
CA ARG A 189 -12.87 -21.64 24.89
C ARG A 189 -12.34 -22.79 24.06
N ASP A 190 -11.35 -23.51 24.57
CA ASP A 190 -10.73 -24.63 23.84
C ASP A 190 -11.60 -25.90 23.68
N ASN A 191 -12.64 -26.05 24.51
CA ASN A 191 -13.58 -27.17 24.51
C ASN A 191 -12.90 -28.57 24.48
N MET A 192 -11.67 -28.69 24.99
CA MET A 192 -10.85 -29.89 24.83
C MET A 192 -11.52 -31.16 25.42
N HIS A 193 -12.28 -31.01 26.51
CA HIS A 193 -12.93 -32.12 27.21
C HIS A 193 -14.41 -32.36 26.82
N GLY A 194 -14.93 -31.72 25.78
CA GLY A 194 -16.36 -31.81 25.43
C GLY A 194 -17.11 -30.50 25.59
N VAL A 195 -18.30 -30.45 25.01
CA VAL A 195 -19.29 -29.41 25.28
C VAL A 195 -20.62 -30.00 25.74
N TYR A 196 -21.46 -29.20 26.42
CA TYR A 196 -22.74 -29.66 26.97
C TYR A 196 -23.62 -30.31 25.90
N GLY A 197 -24.13 -31.51 26.20
CA GLY A 197 -25.04 -32.25 25.33
C GLY A 197 -24.39 -32.92 24.10
N GLY A 198 -23.06 -32.94 24.01
CA GLY A 198 -22.34 -33.51 22.86
C GLY A 198 -22.39 -32.62 21.60
N GLY A 199 -22.38 -31.30 21.80
CA GLY A 199 -22.30 -30.32 20.71
C GLY A 199 -20.94 -30.28 20.00
N ASP A 200 -20.71 -29.22 19.21
CA ASP A 200 -19.50 -29.08 18.41
C ASP A 200 -18.31 -28.58 19.24
N ASN A 201 -17.42 -29.50 19.64
CA ASN A 201 -16.17 -29.17 20.32
C ASN A 201 -15.25 -28.25 19.50
N SER A 202 -15.38 -28.20 18.17
CA SER A 202 -14.56 -27.32 17.34
C SER A 202 -15.04 -25.87 17.30
N ASP A 203 -16.25 -25.58 17.82
CA ASP A 203 -16.82 -24.23 17.93
C ASP A 203 -16.43 -23.61 19.29
N PRO A 204 -15.39 -22.76 19.34
CA PRO A 204 -14.93 -22.15 20.58
C PRO A 204 -15.97 -21.22 21.24
N PHE A 205 -17.05 -20.83 20.54
CA PHE A 205 -18.13 -20.04 21.13
C PHE A 205 -19.27 -20.90 21.67
N TYR A 206 -19.26 -22.22 21.51
CA TYR A 206 -20.41 -23.08 21.83
C TYR A 206 -20.87 -22.91 23.29
N CYS A 207 -19.94 -22.98 24.25
CA CYS A 207 -20.26 -22.80 25.67
C CYS A 207 -20.76 -21.38 25.99
N THR A 208 -20.27 -20.36 25.26
CA THR A 208 -20.68 -18.96 25.40
C THR A 208 -22.07 -18.71 24.82
N ASN A 209 -22.40 -19.29 23.67
CA ASN A 209 -23.65 -19.06 22.93
C ASN A 209 -24.87 -19.78 23.51
N GLN A 210 -24.70 -20.96 24.10
CA GLN A 210 -25.82 -21.76 24.63
C GLN A 210 -26.42 -21.21 25.95
N GLN A 211 -25.89 -20.13 26.51
CA GLN A 211 -26.24 -19.65 27.87
C GLN A 211 -26.78 -18.22 27.94
N GLY A 212 -27.35 -17.69 26.85
CA GLY A 212 -27.95 -16.36 26.74
C GLY A 212 -28.21 -15.61 28.06
N ASN A 213 -27.32 -14.66 28.36
CA ASN A 213 -27.57 -13.51 29.25
C ASN A 213 -27.50 -13.67 30.79
N GLN A 214 -26.80 -14.67 31.34
CA GLN A 214 -26.39 -14.66 32.75
C GLN A 214 -24.98 -15.27 32.89
N GLY A 215 -24.00 -14.48 33.36
CA GLY A 215 -22.59 -14.88 33.49
C GLY A 215 -22.31 -15.99 34.52
N ASN A 216 -22.90 -17.16 34.32
CA ASN A 216 -22.79 -18.30 35.22
C ASN A 216 -22.83 -19.63 34.43
N HIS A 217 -21.67 -20.00 33.89
CA HIS A 217 -21.26 -21.31 33.39
C HIS A 217 -21.60 -22.44 34.38
N THR A 218 -22.82 -23.00 34.34
CA THR A 218 -23.34 -23.88 35.41
C THR A 218 -23.71 -25.30 34.97
N SER A 219 -23.54 -25.68 33.69
CA SER A 219 -23.80 -27.04 33.17
C SER A 219 -22.57 -27.75 32.56
N PHE A 220 -22.35 -29.04 32.89
CA PHE A 220 -21.20 -29.87 32.48
C PHE A 220 -21.21 -30.29 31.01
N PRO A 221 -20.07 -30.28 30.29
CA PRO A 221 -18.70 -29.89 30.71
C PRO A 221 -18.40 -28.38 30.66
N CYS A 222 -19.29 -27.55 30.14
CA CYS A 222 -19.07 -26.09 30.07
C CYS A 222 -18.98 -25.38 31.43
N ASN A 223 -19.17 -26.07 32.56
CA ASN A 223 -19.11 -25.54 33.93
C ASN A 223 -18.04 -26.19 34.81
N MET A 224 -17.27 -27.13 34.26
CA MET A 224 -16.19 -27.73 35.04
C MET A 224 -14.96 -26.86 34.90
N PRO A 225 -14.42 -26.40 36.04
CA PRO A 225 -13.06 -25.93 36.09
C PRO A 225 -12.15 -27.17 36.15
N ASP A 226 -11.62 -27.66 35.04
CA ASP A 226 -10.70 -28.80 35.07
C ASP A 226 -9.77 -28.87 33.86
N ASP A 227 -8.54 -29.34 34.13
CA ASP A 227 -7.40 -29.69 33.25
C ASP A 227 -7.13 -28.75 32.05
N GLU A 228 -6.18 -27.81 32.19
CA GLU A 228 -5.51 -27.14 31.05
C GLU A 228 -6.40 -26.28 30.12
N THR A 229 -7.66 -26.00 30.51
CA THR A 229 -8.57 -25.23 29.65
C THR A 229 -8.28 -23.72 29.64
N TRP A 230 -8.19 -23.13 28.43
CA TRP A 230 -8.04 -21.69 28.23
C TRP A 230 -9.32 -21.04 27.71
N SER A 231 -9.48 -19.75 28.05
CA SER A 231 -10.44 -18.88 27.35
C SER A 231 -9.78 -17.57 26.90
N ARG A 232 -10.27 -17.02 25.79
CA ARG A 232 -9.75 -15.78 25.18
C ARG A 232 -10.88 -14.94 24.60
N ILE A 233 -10.88 -13.65 24.90
CA ILE A 233 -11.73 -12.71 24.18
C ILE A 233 -11.22 -12.52 22.74
N SER A 234 -12.10 -12.70 21.75
CA SER A 234 -11.82 -12.38 20.35
C SER A 234 -12.94 -11.60 19.69
N LEU A 235 -12.59 -10.89 18.62
CA LEU A 235 -13.52 -10.07 17.87
C LEU A 235 -14.52 -11.00 17.15
N SER A 236 -15.80 -10.91 17.47
CA SER A 236 -16.86 -11.68 16.80
C SER A 236 -17.51 -10.89 15.65
N GLN A 237 -17.50 -9.57 15.76
CA GLN A 237 -18.09 -8.69 14.74
C GLN A 237 -17.51 -7.29 14.81
N ARG A 238 -17.27 -6.69 13.65
CA ARG A 238 -17.04 -5.25 13.48
C ARG A 238 -18.15 -4.67 12.64
N THR A 239 -18.80 -3.61 13.10
CA THR A 239 -19.79 -2.87 12.31
C THR A 239 -19.28 -1.47 12.02
N ASN A 240 -19.24 -1.11 10.74
CA ASN A 240 -19.03 0.24 10.29
C ASN A 240 -20.39 0.88 10.05
N GLN A 241 -20.68 1.99 10.73
CA GLN A 241 -21.89 2.76 10.53
C GLN A 241 -21.56 4.08 9.83
N LEU A 242 -22.16 4.26 8.66
CA LEU A 242 -22.21 5.49 7.90
C LEU A 242 -23.70 5.73 7.57
N ILE A 243 -24.31 6.85 7.93
CA ILE A 243 -25.65 7.19 7.43
C ILE A 243 -25.58 7.72 5.98
N ARG A 244 -26.68 7.69 5.24
CA ARG A 244 -26.82 8.20 3.87
C ARG A 244 -28.00 9.15 3.84
N LEU A 245 -27.85 10.32 3.21
CA LEU A 245 -28.94 11.25 2.94
C LEU A 245 -29.39 11.10 1.49
N THR A 246 -30.69 10.94 1.29
CA THR A 246 -31.30 10.89 -0.05
C THR A 246 -32.60 11.69 -0.05
N GLN A 247 -32.95 12.21 -1.21
CA GLN A 247 -34.27 12.77 -1.47
C GLN A 247 -35.09 11.77 -2.27
N ASP A 248 -36.15 11.22 -1.67
CA ASP A 248 -37.12 10.35 -2.34
C ASP A 248 -38.47 11.07 -2.46
N GLY A 249 -38.90 11.32 -3.70
CA GLY A 249 -40.17 12.01 -3.97
C GLY A 249 -40.28 13.40 -3.33
N GLY A 250 -39.15 14.09 -3.11
CA GLY A 250 -39.10 15.41 -2.48
C GLY A 250 -38.89 15.41 -0.97
N ASN A 251 -39.00 14.26 -0.29
CA ASN A 251 -38.76 14.13 1.15
C ASN A 251 -37.31 13.74 1.44
N GLN A 252 -36.72 14.38 2.45
CA GLN A 252 -35.40 13.96 2.96
C GLN A 252 -35.56 12.67 3.76
N THR A 253 -34.79 11.65 3.40
CA THR A 253 -34.69 10.39 4.12
C THR A 253 -33.25 10.15 4.54
N SER A 254 -33.07 9.60 5.74
CA SER A 254 -31.78 9.08 6.19
C SER A 254 -31.82 7.55 6.21
N THR A 255 -30.84 6.92 5.58
CA THR A 255 -30.70 5.46 5.57
C THR A 255 -29.33 5.09 6.11
N PRO A 256 -29.22 4.36 7.23
CA PRO A 256 -27.95 3.81 7.68
C PRO A 256 -27.39 2.83 6.63
N VAL A 257 -26.18 3.08 6.15
CA VAL A 257 -25.31 2.12 5.47
C VAL A 257 -24.47 1.47 6.55
N ASN A 258 -24.91 0.31 6.98
CA ASN A 258 -24.19 -0.51 7.95
C ASN A 258 -23.48 -1.62 7.19
N GLY A 259 -22.18 -1.74 7.41
CA GLY A 259 -21.42 -2.90 6.98
C GLY A 259 -20.93 -3.67 8.19
N SER A 260 -21.35 -4.93 8.32
CA SER A 260 -20.89 -5.81 9.38
C SER A 260 -19.93 -6.84 8.81
N THR A 261 -18.69 -6.81 9.29
CA THR A 261 -17.73 -7.90 9.12
C THR A 261 -17.88 -8.85 10.30
N ASN A 262 -18.19 -10.12 10.05
CA ASN A 262 -18.35 -11.13 11.08
C ASN A 262 -17.13 -12.05 11.09
N TYR A 263 -16.71 -12.47 12.27
CA TYR A 263 -15.56 -13.34 12.46
C TYR A 263 -16.01 -14.60 13.18
N SER A 264 -15.67 -15.75 12.61
CA SER A 264 -15.90 -17.06 13.22
C SER A 264 -14.59 -17.79 13.34
N TYR A 265 -14.42 -18.54 14.41
CA TYR A 265 -13.19 -19.23 14.75
C TYR A 265 -13.48 -20.72 14.85
N LYS A 266 -12.50 -21.56 14.52
CA LYS A 266 -12.57 -23.00 14.79
C LYS A 266 -11.27 -23.49 15.37
N LEU A 267 -11.41 -24.43 16.30
CA LEU A 267 -10.30 -25.11 16.95
C LEU A 267 -9.98 -26.44 16.27
N VAL A 268 -8.82 -26.99 16.60
CA VAL A 268 -8.46 -28.37 16.24
C VAL A 268 -9.09 -29.32 17.24
N TYR A 269 -9.98 -30.22 16.79
CA TYR A 269 -10.56 -31.28 17.62
C TYR A 269 -10.93 -32.54 16.80
N PRO A 270 -10.79 -33.77 17.36
CA PRO A 270 -10.05 -34.09 18.58
C PRO A 270 -8.55 -33.87 18.36
N LEU A 271 -7.83 -33.56 19.42
CA LEU A 271 -6.38 -33.47 19.37
C LEU A 271 -5.82 -34.90 19.23
N ASN A 272 -4.78 -35.06 18.40
CA ASN A 272 -4.20 -36.38 18.11
C ASN A 272 -3.21 -36.84 19.20
N ALA A 273 -2.78 -35.96 20.10
CA ALA A 273 -1.97 -36.31 21.26
C ALA A 273 -2.92 -36.66 22.42
N GLN A 274 -2.79 -37.87 22.97
CA GLN A 274 -3.50 -38.24 24.20
C GLN A 274 -2.64 -37.90 25.42
N GLU A 275 -3.26 -37.25 26.40
CA GLU A 275 -2.77 -37.10 27.77
C GLU A 275 -2.18 -38.42 28.29
N CYS A 276 -0.94 -38.36 28.77
CA CYS A 276 -0.30 -39.48 29.43
C CYS A 276 -0.25 -39.19 30.93
N GLY A 277 -1.21 -39.73 31.68
CA GLY A 277 -1.41 -39.47 33.12
C GLY A 277 -0.28 -39.90 34.07
N THR A 278 0.86 -40.41 33.59
CA THR A 278 2.00 -40.84 34.45
C THR A 278 3.39 -40.48 33.91
N CYS A 279 3.54 -39.35 33.21
CA CYS A 279 4.86 -38.86 32.81
C CYS A 279 5.67 -38.44 34.05
N VAL A 280 6.83 -39.06 34.30
CA VAL A 280 7.75 -38.65 35.38
C VAL A 280 9.13 -38.41 34.78
N ALA A 281 9.46 -37.16 34.46
CA ALA A 281 10.85 -36.73 34.27
C ALA A 281 10.97 -35.20 34.36
N GLY A 282 11.80 -34.71 35.28
CA GLY A 282 12.24 -33.31 35.24
C GLY A 282 13.14 -33.08 34.03
N TYR A 283 12.94 -31.98 33.30
CA TYR A 283 13.96 -31.14 32.65
C TYR A 283 13.31 -30.12 31.68
N SER A 284 13.79 -28.89 31.82
CA SER A 284 14.00 -27.82 30.82
C SER A 284 12.83 -27.14 30.12
N TRP A 285 11.73 -27.81 29.78
CA TRP A 285 10.58 -27.18 29.07
C TRP A 285 9.22 -27.73 29.52
N GLY A 286 9.07 -28.00 30.83
CA GLY A 286 7.82 -28.39 31.49
C GLY A 286 7.35 -29.80 31.15
N ASN A 287 7.07 -30.61 32.16
CA ASN A 287 6.10 -31.71 32.02
C ASN A 287 4.82 -31.30 32.76
N GLN A 288 3.68 -31.89 32.39
CA GLN A 288 2.34 -31.63 32.95
C GLN A 288 2.20 -31.77 34.49
N ASN A 289 3.27 -32.11 35.22
CA ASN A 289 3.28 -32.45 36.64
C ASN A 289 4.50 -31.90 37.41
N ASP A 290 5.29 -30.95 36.89
CA ASP A 290 6.53 -30.50 37.54
C ASP A 290 6.42 -29.27 38.45
N ASN A 291 5.19 -28.80 38.71
CA ASN A 291 4.88 -27.90 39.83
C ASN A 291 5.58 -26.52 39.72
N ASP A 292 5.96 -26.10 38.51
CA ASP A 292 6.64 -24.82 38.27
C ASP A 292 5.77 -23.81 37.51
N TYR A 293 6.16 -22.53 37.60
CA TYR A 293 5.43 -21.40 37.01
C TYR A 293 5.50 -21.35 35.46
N LEU A 294 6.29 -22.23 34.81
CA LEU A 294 6.53 -22.20 33.36
C LEU A 294 5.44 -22.93 32.54
N ASP A 295 4.64 -23.79 33.17
CA ASP A 295 3.47 -24.42 32.54
C ASP A 295 2.46 -23.36 32.03
N PHE A 296 2.45 -22.18 32.65
CA PHE A 296 1.59 -21.04 32.31
C PHE A 296 1.86 -20.42 30.92
N TYR A 297 3.08 -20.54 30.35
CA TYR A 297 3.40 -19.92 29.05
C TYR A 297 3.45 -20.91 27.89
N ASN A 298 3.65 -22.20 28.16
CA ASN A 298 3.82 -23.22 27.11
C ASN A 298 2.51 -23.91 26.69
N GLY A 299 1.46 -23.89 27.52
CA GLY A 299 0.15 -24.50 27.20
C GLY A 299 -0.95 -23.53 26.74
N ILE A 300 -0.77 -22.21 26.85
CA ILE A 300 -1.88 -21.23 26.76
C ILE A 300 -1.93 -20.51 25.41
N PHE A 301 -2.35 -21.24 24.37
CA PHE A 301 -3.15 -20.81 23.21
C PHE A 301 -2.83 -21.73 22.02
N MET A 302 -3.74 -22.63 21.70
CA MET A 302 -3.55 -23.65 20.65
C MET A 302 -3.62 -23.11 19.22
N GLY A 303 -3.68 -21.78 19.04
CA GLY A 303 -3.94 -21.17 17.74
C GLY A 303 -5.33 -21.55 17.22
N PHE A 304 -5.82 -20.82 16.23
CA PHE A 304 -7.04 -21.23 15.53
C PHE A 304 -6.67 -22.14 14.37
N LYS A 305 -7.40 -23.24 14.19
CA LYS A 305 -7.31 -24.03 12.95
C LYS A 305 -7.78 -23.19 11.76
N GLN A 306 -8.82 -22.40 11.98
CA GLN A 306 -9.50 -21.66 10.94
C GLN A 306 -10.14 -20.39 11.49
N VAL A 307 -10.05 -19.30 10.75
CA VAL A 307 -10.80 -18.06 10.94
C VAL A 307 -11.58 -17.77 9.68
N SER A 308 -12.90 -17.59 9.76
CA SER A 308 -13.73 -17.21 8.62
C SER A 308 -14.28 -15.80 8.82
N VAL A 309 -14.03 -14.94 7.84
CA VAL A 309 -14.40 -13.52 7.79
C VAL A 309 -15.55 -13.37 6.81
N GLY A 310 -16.76 -13.10 7.32
CA GLY A 310 -17.92 -12.76 6.51
C GLY A 310 -17.97 -11.26 6.26
N ASN A 311 -17.81 -10.84 5.01
CA ASN A 311 -17.79 -9.44 4.60
C ASN A 311 -19.20 -8.85 4.46
N PRO A 312 -19.34 -7.51 4.46
CA PRO A 312 -20.64 -6.85 4.41
C PRO A 312 -21.49 -7.10 3.15
N ASP A 313 -20.88 -7.59 2.06
CA ASP A 313 -21.55 -7.96 0.82
C ASP A 313 -21.94 -9.44 0.75
N GLY A 314 -21.72 -10.20 1.83
CA GLY A 314 -22.00 -11.63 1.93
C GLY A 314 -20.86 -12.53 1.46
N SER A 315 -19.79 -11.97 0.89
CA SER A 315 -18.58 -12.74 0.57
C SER A 315 -17.93 -13.27 1.85
N VAL A 316 -17.21 -14.39 1.73
CA VAL A 316 -16.55 -15.02 2.88
C VAL A 316 -15.10 -15.29 2.52
N GLU A 317 -14.20 -14.95 3.44
CA GLU A 317 -12.80 -15.36 3.39
C GLU A 317 -12.56 -16.38 4.50
N THR A 318 -11.93 -17.50 4.17
CA THR A 318 -11.59 -18.53 5.16
C THR A 318 -10.08 -18.71 5.20
N HIS A 319 -9.49 -18.30 6.31
CA HIS A 319 -8.08 -18.40 6.62
C HIS A 319 -7.84 -19.67 7.44
N LYS A 320 -6.90 -20.52 7.05
CA LYS A 320 -6.55 -21.76 7.75
C LYS A 320 -5.10 -21.71 8.20
N PHE A 321 -4.87 -22.03 9.46
CA PHE A 321 -3.56 -21.92 10.10
C PHE A 321 -3.11 -23.27 10.64
N TYR A 322 -1.79 -23.47 10.71
CA TYR A 322 -1.25 -24.57 11.49
C TYR A 322 -1.59 -24.34 12.97
N SER A 323 -2.15 -25.35 13.62
CA SER A 323 -2.62 -25.27 15.01
C SER A 323 -2.33 -26.60 15.71
N THR A 324 -1.75 -26.51 16.90
CA THR A 324 -1.28 -27.62 17.73
C THR A 324 -1.47 -27.27 19.20
N GLU A 325 -1.27 -28.22 20.11
CA GLU A 325 -1.33 -27.98 21.55
C GLU A 325 -0.20 -27.10 22.10
N GLY A 326 0.78 -26.71 21.27
CA GLY A 326 1.94 -25.92 21.69
C GLY A 326 3.00 -26.70 22.46
N TRP A 327 2.73 -27.92 22.93
CA TRP A 327 3.70 -28.76 23.63
C TRP A 327 4.73 -29.35 22.66
N GLY A 328 5.97 -28.85 22.71
CA GLY A 328 7.09 -29.37 21.91
C GLY A 328 8.32 -29.66 22.76
N LEU A 329 8.85 -30.88 22.68
CA LEU A 329 10.06 -31.25 23.42
C LEU A 329 11.33 -30.85 22.64
N TYR A 330 12.39 -30.44 23.34
CA TYR A 330 13.71 -30.32 22.68
C TYR A 330 14.25 -31.72 22.28
N ASN A 331 13.95 -32.78 23.02
CA ASN A 331 14.44 -34.12 22.66
C ASN A 331 13.53 -35.23 23.19
N THR A 332 12.88 -35.94 22.27
CA THR A 332 11.98 -37.06 22.57
C THR A 332 12.68 -38.27 23.18
N GLY A 333 14.01 -38.38 23.03
CA GLY A 333 14.83 -39.42 23.67
C GLY A 333 15.09 -39.21 25.16
N GLN A 334 14.66 -38.09 25.74
CA GLN A 334 14.86 -37.74 27.15
C GLN A 334 13.61 -37.98 28.02
N VAL A 335 12.47 -38.34 27.43
CA VAL A 335 11.19 -38.57 28.14
C VAL A 335 10.80 -40.04 28.03
N SER A 336 10.55 -40.69 29.17
CA SER A 336 10.10 -42.09 29.25
C SER A 336 8.71 -42.17 29.88
N CYS A 337 7.73 -42.62 29.11
CA CYS A 337 6.36 -42.86 29.56
C CYS A 337 6.26 -44.19 30.32
N LEU A 338 5.59 -44.20 31.47
CA LEU A 338 5.51 -45.38 32.35
C LEU A 338 4.29 -46.29 32.13
N GLU A 339 3.41 -46.00 31.16
CA GLU A 339 2.26 -46.86 30.88
C GLU A 339 2.57 -47.96 29.85
N ASN A 340 1.93 -49.13 30.01
CA ASN A 340 2.10 -50.31 29.17
C ASN A 340 0.73 -50.76 28.64
N PRO A 341 0.47 -50.76 27.32
CA PRO A 341 1.41 -50.53 26.23
C PRO A 341 1.88 -49.06 26.19
N PRO A 342 3.13 -48.79 25.72
CA PRO A 342 3.70 -47.45 25.71
C PRO A 342 2.88 -46.55 24.79
N ASN A 343 2.08 -45.65 25.37
CA ASN A 343 1.55 -44.51 24.65
C ASN A 343 2.65 -43.45 24.63
N PRO A 344 3.07 -42.95 23.46
CA PRO A 344 4.12 -41.95 23.38
C PRO A 344 3.59 -40.62 23.91
N CYS A 345 4.06 -40.20 25.09
CA CYS A 345 3.98 -38.83 25.56
C CYS A 345 4.69 -37.96 24.52
N HIS A 346 3.94 -37.10 23.84
CA HIS A 346 4.44 -36.04 22.96
C HIS A 346 5.68 -36.43 22.13
N ASN A 347 5.48 -37.19 21.04
CA ASN A 347 6.55 -37.64 20.15
C ASN A 347 7.12 -36.54 19.22
N SER A 348 6.74 -35.28 19.44
CA SER A 348 7.07 -34.14 18.58
C SER A 348 8.11 -33.22 19.19
N SER A 349 9.27 -33.11 18.53
CA SER A 349 10.18 -32.02 18.85
C SER A 349 9.68 -30.69 18.31
N TRP A 350 9.84 -29.58 19.04
CA TRP A 350 9.28 -28.26 18.69
C TRP A 350 9.65 -27.78 17.28
N TRP A 351 10.85 -28.09 16.80
CA TRP A 351 11.36 -27.72 15.46
C TRP A 351 11.08 -28.75 14.35
N ASP A 352 10.26 -29.75 14.62
CA ASP A 352 9.95 -30.81 13.67
C ASP A 352 8.75 -30.43 12.78
N MET A 353 9.03 -30.17 11.52
CA MET A 353 8.01 -29.94 10.48
C MET A 353 7.36 -31.24 9.98
N SER A 354 7.88 -32.42 10.37
CA SER A 354 7.43 -33.71 9.82
C SER A 354 6.29 -34.38 10.61
N GLN A 355 5.76 -33.71 11.63
CA GLN A 355 4.82 -34.29 12.60
C GLN A 355 3.35 -34.20 12.11
N ILE A 356 2.72 -35.39 12.07
CA ILE A 356 1.29 -35.76 12.20
C ILE A 356 0.24 -34.88 11.48
N GLY A 357 0.11 -35.05 10.17
CA GLY A 357 -1.07 -34.60 9.40
C GLY A 357 -1.04 -33.14 8.91
N ILE A 358 -1.86 -32.84 7.90
CA ILE A 358 -1.97 -31.49 7.32
C ILE A 358 -2.53 -30.56 8.41
N GLY A 359 -1.73 -29.59 8.87
CA GLY A 359 -2.16 -28.53 9.78
C GLY A 359 -1.70 -28.65 11.25
N GLN A 360 -0.82 -29.60 11.62
CA GLN A 360 -0.46 -29.85 13.04
C GLN A 360 1.06 -29.89 13.31
N SER A 361 1.83 -28.89 12.83
CA SER A 361 3.26 -28.75 13.17
C SER A 361 3.48 -27.65 14.22
N ASN A 362 4.13 -27.98 15.33
CA ASN A 362 4.48 -27.02 16.39
C ASN A 362 5.33 -25.85 15.87
N MET A 363 6.26 -26.13 14.96
CA MET A 363 7.15 -25.10 14.40
C MET A 363 6.42 -24.12 13.48
N LEU A 364 5.32 -24.55 12.84
CA LEU A 364 4.55 -23.73 11.90
C LEU A 364 3.33 -23.09 12.57
N HIS A 365 3.13 -23.32 13.87
CA HIS A 365 1.96 -22.88 14.60
C HIS A 365 1.65 -21.39 14.40
N GLY A 366 0.39 -21.08 14.09
CA GLY A 366 -0.07 -19.72 13.83
C GLY A 366 0.21 -19.19 12.42
N LEU A 367 0.96 -19.91 11.58
CA LEU A 367 1.16 -19.54 10.17
C LEU A 367 -0.02 -19.97 9.31
N GLU A 368 -0.46 -19.08 8.42
CA GLU A 368 -1.53 -19.33 7.46
C GLU A 368 -1.02 -20.21 6.31
N TYR A 369 -1.66 -21.35 6.07
CA TYR A 369 -1.31 -22.24 4.96
C TYR A 369 -2.35 -22.27 3.84
N GLU A 370 -3.54 -21.73 4.07
CA GLU A 370 -4.60 -21.71 3.05
C GLU A 370 -5.58 -20.54 3.29
N LEU A 371 -5.84 -19.76 2.24
CA LEU A 371 -6.87 -18.73 2.17
C LEU A 371 -7.86 -19.08 1.06
N ASP A 372 -9.11 -19.27 1.42
CA ASP A 372 -10.22 -19.49 0.47
C ASP A 372 -11.10 -18.24 0.40
N ARG A 373 -11.35 -17.69 -0.80
CA ARG A 373 -12.31 -16.60 -1.02
C ARG A 373 -13.55 -17.08 -1.74
N TYR A 374 -14.71 -16.80 -1.15
CA TYR A 374 -16.02 -17.22 -1.66
C TYR A 374 -16.82 -16.03 -2.19
N ASP A 375 -17.69 -16.30 -3.15
CA ASP A 375 -18.63 -15.32 -3.72
C ASP A 375 -19.59 -14.76 -2.65
N THR A 376 -20.35 -13.71 -3.01
CA THR A 376 -21.39 -13.03 -2.20
C THR A 376 -22.45 -13.93 -1.58
N ASN A 377 -22.61 -15.17 -2.07
CA ASN A 377 -23.49 -16.18 -1.47
C ASN A 377 -22.83 -16.99 -0.34
N GLY A 378 -21.52 -16.81 -0.12
CA GLY A 378 -20.71 -17.51 0.88
C GLY A 378 -20.45 -18.99 0.61
N THR A 379 -20.72 -19.49 -0.61
CA THR A 379 -20.69 -20.93 -0.93
C THR A 379 -19.84 -21.30 -2.14
N THR A 380 -19.76 -20.42 -3.15
CA THR A 380 -18.97 -20.67 -4.36
C THR A 380 -17.53 -20.22 -4.12
N LEU A 381 -16.57 -21.15 -4.09
CA LEU A 381 -15.14 -20.82 -4.04
C LEU A 381 -14.74 -20.15 -5.35
N LEU A 382 -14.11 -18.97 -5.27
CA LEU A 382 -13.62 -18.18 -6.40
C LEU A 382 -12.09 -18.13 -6.47
N GLU A 383 -11.41 -18.22 -5.34
CA GLU A 383 -9.96 -18.20 -5.27
C GLU A 383 -9.48 -19.03 -4.08
N GLN A 384 -8.37 -19.76 -4.25
CA GLN A 384 -7.67 -20.42 -3.17
C GLN A 384 -6.18 -20.11 -3.27
N VAL A 385 -5.60 -19.65 -2.17
CA VAL A 385 -4.16 -19.45 -2.04
C VAL A 385 -3.63 -20.43 -1.00
N LYS A 386 -2.69 -21.29 -1.37
CA LYS A 386 -2.02 -22.23 -0.47
C LYS A 386 -0.57 -21.85 -0.26
N THR A 387 -0.15 -21.78 0.99
CA THR A 387 1.22 -21.42 1.37
C THR A 387 1.88 -22.60 2.06
N GLN A 388 3.04 -22.99 1.55
CA GLN A 388 3.91 -23.98 2.17
C GLN A 388 5.14 -23.29 2.74
N TYR A 389 5.66 -23.83 3.83
CA TYR A 389 6.82 -23.29 4.53
C TYR A 389 7.95 -24.30 4.60
N GLN A 390 9.15 -23.79 4.76
CA GLN A 390 10.35 -24.56 5.10
C GLN A 390 11.02 -23.93 6.30
N LYS A 391 11.71 -24.76 7.09
CA LYS A 391 12.55 -24.30 8.16
C LYS A 391 13.92 -23.98 7.63
N ALA A 392 14.45 -22.93 8.21
CA ALA A 392 15.75 -22.43 7.91
C ALA A 392 16.56 -22.42 9.23
N CYS A 393 17.38 -23.45 9.46
CA CYS A 393 18.12 -23.61 10.72
C CYS A 393 19.62 -23.25 10.59
N PRO A 394 20.25 -22.67 11.63
CA PRO A 394 21.70 -22.52 11.72
C PRO A 394 22.46 -23.87 11.57
N PRO A 395 23.74 -23.87 11.18
CA PRO A 395 24.54 -25.09 11.03
C PRO A 395 24.81 -25.81 12.35
N ALA A 396 25.04 -27.12 12.25
CA ALA A 396 25.43 -27.95 13.39
C ALA A 396 26.81 -27.51 13.93
N GLY A 397 26.84 -26.92 15.13
CA GLY A 397 28.07 -26.42 15.74
C GLY A 397 27.92 -25.13 16.57
N VAL A 398 26.78 -24.44 16.49
CA VAL A 398 26.45 -23.39 17.48
C VAL A 398 26.40 -24.06 18.86
N ALA A 399 27.24 -23.59 19.79
CA ALA A 399 27.42 -24.24 21.08
C ALA A 399 26.05 -24.37 21.79
N LYS A 400 25.69 -25.61 22.12
CA LYS A 400 24.61 -25.85 23.09
C LYS A 400 25.03 -25.16 24.39
N THR A 401 24.08 -24.52 25.08
CA THR A 401 24.31 -24.00 26.43
C THR A 401 25.07 -25.05 27.24
N PRO A 402 26.18 -24.69 27.90
CA PRO A 402 26.86 -25.62 28.80
C PRO A 402 25.83 -26.15 29.79
N GLY A 403 25.68 -27.47 29.86
CA GLY A 403 24.90 -28.07 30.93
C GLY A 403 25.53 -27.64 32.24
N VAL A 404 24.81 -26.88 33.07
CA VAL A 404 25.26 -26.51 34.41
C VAL A 404 24.59 -27.46 35.42
N PRO A 405 25.21 -28.58 35.80
CA PRO A 405 24.92 -29.25 37.06
C PRO A 405 25.77 -28.63 38.21
N PRO A 406 25.29 -28.53 39.47
CA PRO A 406 23.99 -28.95 40.02
C PRO A 406 23.26 -27.84 40.81
N TYR A 407 22.05 -27.47 40.36
CA TYR A 407 20.97 -26.84 41.15
C TYR A 407 21.28 -25.54 41.93
N ASP A 408 21.13 -24.40 41.26
CA ASP A 408 20.53 -23.20 41.88
C ASP A 408 19.91 -22.31 40.80
N TRP A 409 18.59 -22.45 40.58
CA TRP A 409 17.79 -21.49 39.81
C TRP A 409 16.80 -20.74 40.69
N SER A 410 17.05 -20.67 42.00
CA SER A 410 16.13 -20.07 42.98
C SER A 410 15.98 -18.55 42.88
N ASN A 411 16.57 -17.89 41.88
CA ASN A 411 16.45 -16.44 41.66
C ASN A 411 16.53 -15.99 40.19
N ASN A 412 16.54 -16.90 39.22
CA ASN A 412 16.56 -16.51 37.80
C ASN A 412 15.16 -16.67 37.22
N ARG A 413 14.43 -15.56 37.19
CA ARG A 413 13.20 -15.43 36.40
C ARG A 413 13.57 -15.70 34.95
N VAL A 414 13.04 -16.79 34.38
CA VAL A 414 13.15 -17.09 32.95
C VAL A 414 12.17 -16.15 32.24
N ALA A 415 12.64 -14.94 31.98
CA ALA A 415 11.92 -13.93 31.23
C ALA A 415 12.58 -13.81 29.85
N GLU A 416 11.74 -14.00 28.84
CA GLU A 416 11.86 -13.47 27.49
C GLU A 416 13.01 -13.98 26.62
N VAL A 417 12.74 -13.91 25.33
CA VAL A 417 13.65 -14.19 24.20
C VAL A 417 14.94 -13.35 24.28
N ASP A 418 15.01 -12.35 25.18
CA ASP A 418 16.06 -11.33 25.24
C ASP A 418 16.96 -11.37 26.50
N THR A 419 16.93 -12.42 27.34
CA THR A 419 17.90 -12.51 28.46
C THR A 419 19.28 -13.01 28.01
N PRO A 420 20.40 -12.38 28.47
CA PRO A 420 21.76 -12.83 28.14
C PRO A 420 22.01 -14.23 28.72
N GLY A 421 22.09 -15.24 27.86
CA GLY A 421 22.34 -16.63 28.24
C GLY A 421 21.31 -17.65 27.72
N ASN A 422 20.26 -17.21 27.03
CA ASN A 422 19.31 -18.10 26.36
C ASN A 422 19.89 -18.59 25.00
N PRO A 423 19.92 -19.90 24.68
CA PRO A 423 20.36 -20.39 23.38
C PRO A 423 19.34 -20.03 22.30
N VAL A 424 19.51 -18.90 21.62
CA VAL A 424 18.72 -18.57 20.41
C VAL A 424 19.36 -19.27 19.21
N ALA A 425 19.08 -20.57 19.06
CA ALA A 425 19.16 -21.24 17.76
C ALA A 425 17.74 -21.47 17.24
N VAL A 426 17.02 -20.37 17.01
CA VAL A 426 15.69 -20.41 16.40
C VAL A 426 15.90 -20.66 14.91
N CYS A 427 15.34 -21.75 14.38
CA CYS A 427 15.19 -21.89 12.94
C CYS A 427 14.21 -20.82 12.47
N ASP A 428 14.58 -20.02 11.49
CA ASP A 428 13.66 -19.12 10.81
C ASP A 428 12.66 -19.94 9.97
N VAL A 429 11.43 -19.47 9.84
CA VAL A 429 10.41 -20.13 9.03
C VAL A 429 10.17 -19.30 7.79
N GLN A 430 10.47 -19.89 6.64
CA GLN A 430 10.46 -19.18 5.36
C GLN A 430 9.41 -19.78 4.45
N THR A 431 8.75 -18.95 3.65
CA THR A 431 7.83 -19.41 2.61
C THR A 431 8.59 -20.26 1.60
N LEU A 432 8.19 -21.51 1.39
CA LEU A 432 8.76 -22.40 0.38
C LEU A 432 8.02 -22.23 -0.96
N GLN A 433 6.69 -22.16 -0.90
CA GLN A 433 5.83 -22.18 -2.08
C GLN A 433 4.50 -21.49 -1.80
N VAL A 434 3.97 -20.78 -2.79
CA VAL A 434 2.61 -20.24 -2.80
C VAL A 434 1.92 -20.70 -4.07
N ASP A 435 0.81 -21.41 -3.94
CA ASP A 435 -0.03 -21.83 -5.05
C ASP A 435 -1.32 -21.01 -5.06
N ASP A 436 -1.60 -20.34 -6.18
CA ASP A 436 -2.78 -19.50 -6.36
C ASP A 436 -3.66 -20.12 -7.44
N TYR A 437 -4.91 -20.44 -7.08
CA TYR A 437 -5.87 -21.15 -7.90
C TYR A 437 -7.13 -20.30 -8.10
N THR A 438 -7.57 -20.15 -9.35
CA THR A 438 -8.82 -19.43 -9.69
C THR A 438 -9.97 -20.42 -9.95
N PHE A 439 -11.11 -20.22 -9.30
CA PHE A 439 -12.28 -21.10 -9.40
C PHE A 439 -13.54 -20.36 -9.87
N ASP A 440 -14.53 -21.14 -10.31
CA ASP A 440 -15.91 -20.71 -10.57
C ASP A 440 -16.94 -21.60 -9.82
N GLY A 441 -16.47 -22.38 -8.84
CA GLY A 441 -17.27 -23.38 -8.12
C GLY A 441 -17.25 -24.80 -8.70
N ALA A 442 -16.59 -25.06 -9.83
CA ALA A 442 -16.43 -26.40 -10.38
C ALA A 442 -15.22 -27.16 -9.76
N THR A 443 -15.31 -28.50 -9.70
CA THR A 443 -14.18 -29.36 -9.33
C THR A 443 -13.40 -29.79 -10.58
N GLY A 444 -12.07 -29.64 -10.59
CA GLY A 444 -11.26 -30.05 -11.74
C GLY A 444 -9.92 -29.33 -11.85
N THR A 445 -9.30 -29.41 -13.04
CA THR A 445 -8.16 -28.57 -13.41
C THR A 445 -8.63 -27.14 -13.56
N VAL A 446 -7.92 -26.22 -12.93
CA VAL A 446 -8.20 -24.78 -12.94
C VAL A 446 -6.93 -24.02 -13.31
N PRO A 447 -7.02 -22.77 -13.79
CA PRO A 447 -5.85 -21.89 -13.89
C PRO A 447 -5.14 -21.85 -12.55
N ASP A 448 -3.84 -22.15 -12.54
CA ASP A 448 -3.01 -22.07 -11.35
C ASP A 448 -1.68 -21.35 -11.60
N LYS A 449 -1.19 -20.71 -10.54
CA LYS A 449 0.12 -20.05 -10.49
C LYS A 449 0.83 -20.53 -9.24
N THR A 450 1.80 -21.41 -9.42
CA THR A 450 2.73 -21.84 -8.38
C THR A 450 3.95 -20.95 -8.35
N THR A 451 4.27 -20.42 -7.18
CA THR A 451 5.44 -19.58 -6.94
C THR A 451 6.33 -20.26 -5.90
N THR A 452 7.50 -20.75 -6.31
CA THR A 452 8.48 -21.44 -5.44
C THR A 452 9.65 -20.53 -5.12
N TYR A 453 10.07 -20.53 -3.86
CA TYR A 453 11.13 -19.67 -3.33
C TYR A 453 12.36 -20.52 -3.01
N SER A 454 13.53 -20.05 -3.44
CA SER A 454 14.81 -20.61 -2.99
C SER A 454 15.57 -19.59 -2.17
N TYR A 455 16.28 -20.07 -1.16
CA TYR A 455 17.04 -19.25 -0.22
C TYR A 455 18.49 -19.71 -0.15
N GLU A 456 19.34 -18.86 0.41
CA GLU A 456 20.74 -19.19 0.64
C GLU A 456 20.86 -20.46 1.49
N PRO A 457 21.51 -21.51 0.97
CA PRO A 457 21.79 -22.68 1.78
C PRO A 457 22.82 -22.30 2.85
N ASN A 458 22.61 -22.85 4.04
CA ASN A 458 23.49 -22.85 5.21
C ASN A 458 25.00 -22.84 4.86
N PRO A 459 25.85 -22.11 5.62
CA PRO A 459 26.71 -21.11 4.99
C PRO A 459 27.57 -21.73 3.88
N GLN A 460 27.57 -21.09 2.70
CA GLN A 460 28.63 -21.31 1.73
C GLN A 460 29.99 -21.15 2.41
N SER A 461 30.99 -21.91 1.97
CA SER A 461 32.40 -21.85 2.42
C SER A 461 33.07 -20.46 2.33
N SER A 462 32.35 -19.45 1.85
CA SER A 462 32.73 -18.05 1.72
C SER A 462 32.23 -17.15 2.86
N CYS A 463 31.28 -17.59 3.68
CA CYS A 463 30.91 -16.90 4.92
C CYS A 463 31.91 -17.32 6.00
N ARG A 464 32.45 -16.33 6.72
CA ARG A 464 33.58 -16.41 7.66
C ARG A 464 33.62 -17.74 8.43
N THR A 465 34.44 -18.69 7.98
CA THR A 465 35.09 -19.61 8.91
C THR A 465 36.23 -18.81 9.52
N ASP A 466 35.94 -17.97 10.52
CA ASP A 466 37.02 -17.38 11.30
C ASP A 466 37.75 -18.55 11.96
N THR A 467 38.94 -18.88 11.48
CA THR A 467 39.77 -19.93 12.07
C THR A 467 40.32 -19.52 13.44
N ASN A 468 40.06 -18.29 13.91
CA ASN A 468 40.37 -17.79 15.26
C ASN A 468 39.48 -16.57 15.64
N PRO A 469 38.20 -16.77 16.04
CA PRO A 469 37.45 -15.71 16.69
C PRO A 469 38.13 -15.31 18.01
N PRO A 470 38.07 -14.02 18.42
CA PRO A 470 38.59 -13.61 19.71
C PRO A 470 37.86 -14.37 20.83
N PRO A 471 38.59 -14.90 21.84
CA PRO A 471 37.97 -15.61 22.95
C PRO A 471 37.12 -14.63 23.77
N ASP A 472 35.92 -15.07 24.17
CA ASP A 472 35.08 -14.35 25.13
C ASP A 472 35.87 -14.06 26.43
N PRO A 473 35.95 -12.79 26.90
CA PRO A 473 36.56 -12.45 28.17
C PRO A 473 35.68 -12.93 29.34
N GLY A 474 35.67 -14.24 29.57
CA GLY A 474 34.93 -14.87 30.66
C GLY A 474 34.80 -16.39 30.53
N SER A 475 34.56 -16.91 29.32
CA SER A 475 34.28 -18.33 29.11
C SER A 475 35.35 -19.12 28.34
N GLY A 476 36.26 -18.44 27.63
CA GLY A 476 37.27 -19.11 26.79
C GLY A 476 36.69 -19.85 25.58
N GLU A 477 35.40 -19.68 25.29
CA GLU A 477 34.74 -20.22 24.10
C GLU A 477 34.86 -19.25 22.90
N PRO A 478 35.03 -19.77 21.67
CA PRO A 478 35.03 -18.97 20.45
C PRO A 478 33.63 -18.40 20.16
N ILE A 479 33.54 -17.09 19.89
CA ILE A 479 32.30 -16.46 19.42
C ILE A 479 31.96 -17.02 18.02
N PRO A 480 30.76 -17.61 17.80
CA PRO A 480 30.35 -18.04 16.46
C PRO A 480 30.30 -16.84 15.52
N GLY A 481 30.93 -16.91 14.35
CA GLY A 481 30.73 -15.93 13.30
C GLY A 481 29.31 -16.02 12.76
N ASP A 482 28.66 -14.87 12.54
CA ASP A 482 27.29 -14.82 12.04
C ASP A 482 27.22 -15.38 10.61
N PRO A 483 26.41 -16.43 10.35
CA PRO A 483 26.19 -16.92 9.00
C PRO A 483 25.24 -15.96 8.27
N CYS A 484 25.63 -15.53 7.07
CA CYS A 484 24.67 -14.95 6.11
C CYS A 484 23.69 -16.07 5.75
N TYR A 485 22.48 -16.00 6.27
CA TYR A 485 21.52 -17.09 6.21
C TYR A 485 20.12 -16.55 5.92
N GLY A 486 19.34 -17.29 5.12
CA GLY A 486 17.91 -17.02 4.95
C GLY A 486 17.53 -15.97 3.90
N ARG A 487 18.45 -15.47 3.06
CA ARG A 487 18.11 -14.54 1.96
C ARG A 487 17.54 -15.27 0.76
N ARG A 488 16.55 -14.69 0.08
CA ARG A 488 15.89 -15.29 -1.09
C ARG A 488 16.76 -15.17 -2.36
N LEU A 489 17.29 -16.28 -2.85
CA LEU A 489 18.12 -16.35 -4.06
C LEU A 489 17.32 -16.37 -5.36
N SER A 490 16.16 -17.00 -5.35
CA SER A 490 15.30 -17.02 -6.54
C SER A 490 13.83 -17.20 -6.21
N LEU A 491 13.02 -16.83 -7.18
CA LEU A 491 11.60 -17.09 -7.25
C LEU A 491 11.28 -17.75 -8.59
N THR A 492 10.70 -18.93 -8.59
CA THR A 492 10.25 -19.62 -9.80
C THR A 492 8.74 -19.58 -9.85
N ILE A 493 8.19 -18.96 -10.89
CA ILE A 493 6.75 -18.89 -11.15
C ILE A 493 6.43 -19.90 -12.24
N VAL A 494 5.54 -20.83 -11.96
CA VAL A 494 5.00 -21.80 -12.91
C VAL A 494 3.50 -21.56 -13.02
N SER A 495 3.00 -21.28 -14.22
CA SER A 495 1.57 -21.35 -14.52
C SER A 495 1.29 -22.64 -15.30
N ASN A 496 0.16 -23.29 -15.04
CA ASN A 496 -0.26 -24.46 -15.83
C ASN A 496 -0.84 -24.10 -17.22
N ASP A 497 -0.99 -22.81 -17.50
CA ASP A 497 -1.54 -22.25 -18.72
C ASP A 497 -0.64 -21.12 -19.28
N GLY A 498 -1.17 -20.35 -20.23
CA GLY A 498 -0.52 -19.15 -20.77
C GLY A 498 0.64 -19.38 -21.74
N GLY A 499 1.14 -20.62 -21.86
CA GLY A 499 2.21 -20.98 -22.79
C GLY A 499 1.74 -21.33 -24.20
N ALA A 500 2.67 -21.77 -25.04
CA ALA A 500 2.37 -22.13 -26.42
C ALA A 500 1.45 -23.37 -26.48
N ASN A 501 0.23 -23.17 -27.00
CA ASN A 501 -0.81 -24.21 -27.11
C ASN A 501 -1.23 -24.78 -25.75
N GLY A 502 -1.32 -23.94 -24.72
CA GLY A 502 -1.77 -24.34 -23.39
C GLY A 502 -0.74 -25.05 -22.55
N SER A 503 0.53 -25.02 -22.97
CA SER A 503 1.61 -25.55 -22.14
C SER A 503 1.82 -24.67 -20.92
N SER A 504 2.37 -25.26 -19.85
CA SER A 504 2.83 -24.51 -18.69
C SER A 504 3.89 -23.46 -19.06
N THR A 505 3.85 -22.29 -18.41
CA THR A 505 4.89 -21.28 -18.51
C THR A 505 5.74 -21.30 -17.24
N THR A 506 7.06 -21.26 -17.35
CA THR A 506 7.96 -21.16 -16.20
C THR A 506 8.87 -19.94 -16.33
N ILE A 507 8.83 -19.06 -15.34
CA ILE A 507 9.60 -17.82 -15.24
C ILE A 507 10.47 -17.91 -13.99
N VAL A 508 11.78 -17.78 -14.13
CA VAL A 508 12.71 -17.81 -12.99
C VAL A 508 13.27 -16.41 -12.78
N LYS A 509 12.99 -15.81 -11.62
CA LYS A 509 13.59 -14.56 -11.18
C LYS A 509 14.73 -14.87 -10.22
N LYS A 510 15.95 -14.46 -10.52
CA LYS A 510 17.11 -14.65 -9.64
C LYS A 510 17.55 -13.33 -9.05
N THR A 511 18.02 -13.37 -7.81
CA THR A 511 18.66 -12.23 -7.14
C THR A 511 19.94 -12.71 -6.47
N GLN A 512 20.99 -11.91 -6.60
CA GLN A 512 22.22 -12.09 -5.83
C GLN A 512 22.50 -10.81 -5.05
N TYR A 513 23.12 -10.94 -3.87
CA TYR A 513 23.27 -9.85 -2.93
C TYR A 513 24.75 -9.48 -2.66
N VAL A 514 24.94 -8.24 -2.26
CA VAL A 514 26.15 -7.67 -1.65
C VAL A 514 25.85 -7.36 -0.19
N TRP A 515 26.85 -7.47 0.68
CA TRP A 515 26.71 -7.14 2.10
C TRP A 515 28.04 -6.71 2.74
N ASN A 516 28.00 -6.14 3.94
CA ASN A 516 29.15 -5.88 4.81
C ASN A 516 28.81 -6.27 6.25
N ASP A 517 29.78 -6.90 6.91
CA ASP A 517 29.68 -7.43 8.27
C ASP A 517 30.83 -6.91 9.15
N ASN A 518 31.07 -5.60 9.10
CA ASN A 518 32.15 -4.97 9.86
C ASN A 518 31.64 -4.48 11.22
N VAL A 519 31.07 -5.39 12.01
CA VAL A 519 30.64 -5.14 13.38
C VAL A 519 31.71 -5.66 14.35
N ALA A 520 32.21 -4.78 15.22
CA ALA A 520 33.09 -5.13 16.32
C ALA A 520 32.25 -5.34 17.60
N PHE A 521 32.53 -6.42 18.33
CA PHE A 521 31.76 -6.80 19.51
C PHE A 521 32.62 -6.84 20.77
N SER A 522 31.99 -6.58 21.91
CA SER A 522 32.48 -6.86 23.27
C SER A 522 31.34 -7.49 24.09
N SER A 523 31.64 -7.98 25.30
CA SER A 523 30.63 -8.58 26.19
C SER A 523 29.53 -7.61 26.66
N THR A 524 29.67 -6.31 26.39
CA THR A 524 28.71 -5.27 26.80
C THR A 524 28.31 -4.30 25.70
N SER A 525 28.84 -4.43 24.48
CA SER A 525 28.51 -3.52 23.37
C SER A 525 28.88 -4.08 21.99
N ALA A 526 28.12 -3.69 20.98
CA ALA A 526 28.46 -3.86 19.56
C ALA A 526 28.69 -2.47 18.93
N SER A 527 29.67 -2.34 18.04
CA SER A 527 29.97 -1.11 17.31
C SER A 527 30.43 -1.41 15.88
N GLY A 528 29.78 -0.81 14.89
CA GLY A 528 30.08 -1.01 13.47
C GLY A 528 28.81 -0.94 12.62
N GLN A 529 28.97 -1.02 11.30
CA GLN A 529 27.84 -1.01 10.37
C GLN A 529 27.58 -2.43 9.85
N TYR A 530 26.33 -2.88 9.96
CA TYR A 530 25.85 -4.14 9.44
C TYR A 530 24.90 -3.86 8.27
N LEU A 531 25.35 -4.15 7.06
CA LEU A 531 24.64 -3.82 5.82
C LEU A 531 24.36 -5.12 5.05
N ILE A 532 23.08 -5.48 4.94
CA ILE A 532 22.63 -6.70 4.25
C ILE A 532 21.53 -6.38 3.22
N ASP A 533 21.22 -7.34 2.35
CA ASP A 533 20.12 -7.30 1.37
C ASP A 533 20.23 -6.29 0.21
N PHE A 534 21.44 -5.86 -0.13
CA PHE A 534 21.69 -5.03 -1.31
C PHE A 534 21.77 -5.89 -2.59
N ALA A 535 20.76 -5.83 -3.45
CA ALA A 535 20.72 -6.64 -4.67
C ALA A 535 21.83 -6.23 -5.66
N ALA A 536 22.81 -7.10 -5.88
CA ALA A 536 23.92 -6.91 -6.82
C ALA A 536 23.54 -7.23 -8.27
N PHE A 537 22.68 -8.23 -8.42
CA PHE A 537 22.29 -8.76 -9.72
C PHE A 537 20.84 -9.25 -9.63
N SER A 538 20.08 -8.96 -10.68
CA SER A 538 18.75 -9.52 -10.89
C SER A 538 18.60 -9.98 -12.33
N ASP A 539 17.94 -11.12 -12.51
CA ASP A 539 17.72 -11.75 -13.81
C ASP A 539 16.31 -12.32 -13.92
N ILE A 540 15.75 -12.30 -15.13
CA ILE A 540 14.55 -13.04 -15.49
C ILE A 540 14.89 -14.04 -16.58
N GLU A 541 14.86 -15.31 -16.23
CA GLU A 541 15.20 -16.42 -17.12
C GLU A 541 13.97 -17.20 -17.57
N SER A 542 14.09 -17.78 -18.77
CA SER A 542 13.20 -18.85 -19.24
C SER A 542 13.47 -20.17 -18.51
N SER A 543 12.58 -21.16 -18.68
CA SER A 543 12.75 -22.52 -18.12
C SER A 543 14.08 -23.21 -18.49
N GLY A 544 14.69 -22.84 -19.62
CA GLY A 544 15.98 -23.36 -20.08
C GLY A 544 17.20 -22.63 -19.48
N GLY A 545 17.01 -21.65 -18.60
CA GLY A 545 18.08 -20.85 -17.99
C GLY A 545 18.65 -19.76 -18.91
N THR A 546 17.96 -19.42 -20.00
CA THR A 546 18.33 -18.28 -20.84
C THR A 546 17.75 -17.00 -20.26
N SER A 547 18.61 -16.03 -19.94
CA SER A 547 18.25 -14.69 -19.49
C SER A 547 17.48 -13.93 -20.58
N ASN A 548 16.37 -13.29 -20.19
CA ASN A 548 15.56 -12.42 -21.05
C ASN A 548 15.67 -10.95 -20.61
N GLN A 549 16.00 -10.70 -19.34
CA GLN A 549 16.28 -9.37 -18.78
C GLN A 549 17.28 -9.50 -17.65
N CYS A 550 18.34 -8.69 -17.65
CA CYS A 550 19.38 -8.71 -16.64
C CYS A 550 19.71 -7.29 -16.18
N THR A 551 19.89 -7.11 -14.87
CA THR A 551 20.27 -5.85 -14.26
C THR A 551 21.37 -6.08 -13.22
N TYR A 552 22.43 -5.29 -13.28
CA TYR A 552 23.51 -5.28 -12.31
C TYR A 552 23.51 -3.96 -11.57
N SER A 553 23.63 -4.02 -10.26
CA SER A 553 23.60 -2.86 -9.37
C SER A 553 24.89 -2.80 -8.57
N TYR A 554 25.43 -1.60 -8.45
CA TYR A 554 26.70 -1.33 -7.79
C TYR A 554 26.49 -0.27 -6.72
N TYR A 555 27.10 -0.49 -5.56
CA TYR A 555 26.92 0.36 -4.38
C TYR A 555 28.24 0.98 -3.95
N ASP A 556 28.17 2.23 -3.50
CA ASP A 556 29.27 3.10 -3.09
C ASP A 556 30.28 3.33 -4.24
N PRO A 557 31.19 4.34 -4.19
CA PRO A 557 32.14 4.62 -5.27
C PRO A 557 33.25 3.57 -5.30
N ALA A 558 32.85 2.38 -5.73
CA ALA A 558 33.67 1.21 -5.89
C ALA A 558 34.45 1.39 -7.21
N THR A 559 35.43 2.29 -7.20
CA THR A 559 36.30 2.56 -8.35
C THR A 559 37.15 1.32 -8.65
N GLY A 560 36.96 0.71 -9.84
CA GLY A 560 37.86 -0.34 -10.34
C GLY A 560 37.23 -1.66 -10.82
N TYR A 561 35.91 -1.80 -10.87
CA TYR A 561 35.28 -3.02 -11.38
C TYR A 561 35.26 -3.08 -12.91
N THR A 562 35.53 -4.26 -13.46
CA THR A 562 35.45 -4.54 -14.90
C THR A 562 34.00 -4.82 -15.31
N LEU A 563 33.67 -4.48 -16.57
CA LEU A 563 32.36 -4.75 -17.19
C LEU A 563 31.91 -6.19 -16.87
N GLY A 564 30.75 -6.34 -16.21
CA GLY A 564 30.15 -7.64 -15.92
C GLY A 564 30.49 -8.30 -14.57
N GLN A 565 31.09 -7.59 -13.61
CA GLN A 565 31.23 -8.08 -12.23
C GLN A 565 30.46 -7.20 -11.23
N ALA A 566 29.17 -7.46 -11.00
CA ALA A 566 28.62 -7.15 -9.69
C ALA A 566 29.21 -8.16 -8.71
N THR A 567 29.98 -7.69 -7.73
CA THR A 567 30.61 -8.59 -6.76
C THR A 567 29.56 -9.07 -5.77
N THR A 568 29.09 -10.29 -5.96
CA THR A 568 28.29 -11.01 -4.97
C THR A 568 29.16 -11.31 -3.74
N GLY A 569 28.67 -11.11 -2.53
CA GLY A 569 29.45 -11.44 -1.33
C GLY A 569 29.68 -10.28 -0.36
N ASN A 570 30.44 -10.58 0.70
CA ASN A 570 30.93 -9.59 1.67
C ASN A 570 31.91 -8.60 1.01
N GLN A 571 31.62 -7.30 1.12
CA GLN A 571 32.45 -6.19 0.65
C GLN A 571 32.93 -5.35 1.84
N THR A 572 34.24 -5.27 2.03
CA THR A 572 34.84 -4.50 3.12
C THR A 572 34.63 -2.98 3.04
N ASN A 573 34.15 -2.50 1.88
CA ASN A 573 34.04 -1.06 1.57
C ASN A 573 32.59 -0.60 1.33
N LEU A 574 31.59 -1.44 1.59
CA LEU A 574 30.19 -1.02 1.58
C LEU A 574 29.91 -0.28 2.90
N LEU A 575 29.69 1.04 2.84
CA LEU A 575 29.60 1.94 3.99
C LEU A 575 28.19 2.49 4.21
N SER A 576 27.50 2.88 3.13
CA SER A 576 26.15 3.45 3.19
C SER A 576 25.14 2.66 2.36
N GLY A 577 25.60 1.94 1.32
CA GLY A 577 24.70 1.22 0.42
C GLY A 577 24.07 2.13 -0.63
N ASP A 578 24.76 3.20 -1.03
CA ASP A 578 24.27 4.15 -2.01
C ASP A 578 24.47 3.61 -3.43
N LEU A 579 23.41 3.54 -4.23
CA LEU A 579 23.42 2.93 -5.57
C LEU A 579 24.19 3.80 -6.59
N SER A 580 25.48 3.52 -6.78
CA SER A 580 26.39 4.34 -7.58
C SER A 580 26.34 4.04 -9.09
N ARG A 581 25.91 2.84 -9.49
CA ARG A 581 25.77 2.46 -10.91
C ARG A 581 24.74 1.35 -11.11
N VAL A 582 24.00 1.42 -12.22
CA VAL A 582 23.07 0.37 -12.67
C VAL A 582 23.35 0.05 -14.13
N ASP A 583 23.58 -1.22 -14.44
CA ASP A 583 23.77 -1.71 -15.80
C ASP A 583 22.59 -2.57 -16.22
N ARG A 584 22.06 -2.26 -17.40
CA ARG A 584 21.13 -3.09 -18.15
C ARG A 584 21.73 -3.40 -19.52
N PHE A 585 21.18 -4.41 -20.19
CA PHE A 585 21.68 -4.82 -21.49
C PHE A 585 20.54 -5.05 -22.47
N THR A 586 20.76 -4.64 -23.72
CA THR A 586 19.88 -4.99 -24.86
C THR A 586 20.06 -6.46 -25.27
N ASP A 587 21.17 -7.08 -24.86
CA ASP A 587 21.46 -8.50 -25.00
C ASP A 587 22.30 -8.99 -23.80
N CYS A 588 21.64 -9.72 -22.90
CA CYS A 588 22.25 -10.28 -21.69
C CYS A 588 23.25 -11.41 -21.98
N ALA A 589 23.20 -12.05 -23.15
CA ALA A 589 24.18 -13.05 -23.55
C ALA A 589 25.49 -12.39 -24.00
N ASN A 590 25.40 -11.21 -24.63
CA ASN A 590 26.55 -10.46 -25.15
C ASN A 590 26.75 -9.13 -24.41
N ARG A 591 27.19 -9.20 -23.15
CA ARG A 591 27.43 -8.02 -22.26
C ARG A 591 28.64 -7.18 -22.67
N GLY A 592 28.62 -6.59 -23.86
CA GLY A 592 29.62 -5.65 -24.36
C GLY A 592 29.20 -4.19 -24.18
N THR A 593 30.10 -3.25 -24.49
CA THR A 593 29.79 -1.81 -24.44
C THR A 593 28.73 -1.39 -25.46
N SER A 594 28.55 -2.12 -26.55
CA SER A 594 27.54 -1.82 -27.59
C SER A 594 26.11 -2.19 -27.20
N THR A 595 25.95 -3.00 -26.16
CA THR A 595 24.64 -3.48 -25.66
C THR A 595 24.32 -2.91 -24.29
N LEU A 596 25.29 -2.26 -23.65
CA LEU A 596 25.20 -1.72 -22.30
C LEU A 596 24.33 -0.46 -22.29
N ILE A 597 23.44 -0.40 -21.31
CA ILE A 597 22.68 0.77 -20.91
C ILE A 597 23.02 0.98 -19.43
N ASP A 598 23.90 1.91 -19.11
CA ASP A 598 24.29 2.17 -17.73
C ASP A 598 23.95 3.57 -17.25
N THR A 599 23.51 3.67 -16.00
CA THR A 599 23.33 4.94 -15.31
C THR A 599 24.29 4.99 -14.13
N THR A 600 24.86 6.17 -13.87
CA THR A 600 25.78 6.37 -12.74
C THR A 600 25.30 7.52 -11.87
N SER A 601 25.57 7.45 -10.58
CA SER A 601 25.13 8.44 -9.59
C SER A 601 26.20 8.70 -8.55
N GLY A 602 26.21 9.92 -8.02
CA GLY A 602 27.06 10.31 -6.89
C GLY A 602 26.25 10.92 -5.76
N TYR A 603 26.69 10.65 -4.54
CA TYR A 603 25.99 10.98 -3.30
C TYR A 603 26.87 11.85 -2.39
N ASP A 604 26.24 12.60 -1.49
CA ASP A 604 26.92 13.23 -0.36
C ASP A 604 27.09 12.24 0.81
N VAL A 605 27.65 12.71 1.93
CA VAL A 605 27.87 11.89 3.13
C VAL A 605 26.58 11.50 3.86
N ASN A 606 25.45 12.09 3.48
CA ASN A 606 24.13 11.85 4.06
C ASN A 606 23.29 10.90 3.19
N GLY A 607 23.83 10.40 2.08
CA GLY A 607 23.12 9.53 1.14
C GLY A 607 22.19 10.29 0.19
N ASN A 608 22.34 11.62 0.05
CA ASN A 608 21.57 12.37 -0.94
C ASN A 608 22.26 12.35 -2.29
N GLN A 609 21.51 12.03 -3.35
CA GLN A 609 22.03 11.98 -4.70
C GLN A 609 22.31 13.38 -5.27
N LEU A 610 23.59 13.74 -5.37
CA LEU A 610 24.08 15.03 -5.87
C LEU A 610 24.05 15.13 -7.40
N TRP A 611 24.30 14.01 -8.09
CA TRP A 611 24.32 13.99 -9.54
C TRP A 611 24.02 12.60 -10.10
N SER A 612 23.68 12.58 -11.39
CA SER A 612 23.53 11.36 -12.19
C SER A 612 23.97 11.60 -13.62
N ASN A 613 24.47 10.54 -14.25
CA ASN A 613 24.66 10.44 -15.69
C ASN A 613 23.69 9.39 -16.24
N ASP A 614 22.99 9.76 -17.30
CA ASP A 614 22.19 8.84 -18.11
C ASP A 614 23.08 7.94 -18.99
N ALA A 615 22.43 7.05 -19.75
CA ALA A 615 23.13 6.07 -20.56
C ALA A 615 23.88 6.71 -21.74
N ASP A 616 23.35 7.77 -22.33
CA ASP A 616 24.04 8.50 -23.39
C ASP A 616 25.27 9.26 -22.89
N ALA A 617 25.21 9.88 -21.71
CA ALA A 617 26.37 10.53 -21.10
C ALA A 617 27.51 9.54 -20.80
N ASN A 618 27.16 8.33 -20.34
CA ASN A 618 28.14 7.28 -20.08
C ASN A 618 28.68 6.65 -21.38
N ALA A 619 27.83 6.43 -22.39
CA ALA A 619 28.22 5.85 -23.67
C ALA A 619 29.09 6.79 -24.53
N ASN A 620 28.81 8.10 -24.49
CA ASN A 620 29.41 9.09 -25.38
C ASN A 620 30.32 10.12 -24.69
N ALA A 621 30.86 9.79 -23.52
CA ALA A 621 31.98 10.44 -22.80
C ALA A 621 32.11 11.97 -22.98
N GLY A 622 31.01 12.72 -22.81
CA GLY A 622 31.01 14.19 -22.89
C GLY A 622 29.85 14.83 -23.68
N THR A 623 29.01 14.05 -24.36
CA THR A 623 27.67 14.49 -24.78
C THR A 623 26.65 14.20 -23.67
N HIS A 624 25.49 14.84 -23.64
CA HIS A 624 24.47 14.66 -22.57
C HIS A 624 24.90 15.07 -21.16
N VAL A 625 25.90 15.94 -21.03
CA VAL A 625 26.33 16.52 -19.75
C VAL A 625 26.42 18.04 -19.83
N GLY A 626 26.10 18.72 -18.73
CA GLY A 626 26.25 20.19 -18.65
C GLY A 626 25.92 20.82 -17.30
N CYS A 627 25.35 20.08 -16.37
CA CYS A 627 25.26 20.53 -14.99
C CYS A 627 26.58 20.22 -14.25
N THR A 628 26.99 21.08 -13.32
CA THR A 628 28.26 20.92 -12.59
C THR A 628 28.03 20.50 -11.14
N ALA A 629 28.58 19.36 -10.74
CA ALA A 629 28.59 18.89 -9.35
C ALA A 629 29.86 18.07 -9.07
N GLY A 630 30.37 18.07 -7.84
CA GLY A 630 31.53 17.24 -7.45
C GLY A 630 32.83 17.47 -8.25
N GLY A 631 32.94 18.58 -8.98
CA GLY A 631 34.07 18.90 -9.87
C GLY A 631 33.96 18.33 -11.30
N GLY A 632 32.86 17.66 -11.64
CA GLY A 632 32.56 17.10 -12.97
C GLY A 632 31.33 17.71 -13.65
N GLN A 633 31.10 17.34 -14.91
CA GLN A 633 29.87 17.64 -15.65
C GLN A 633 28.99 16.38 -15.68
N HIS A 634 27.68 16.56 -15.49
CA HIS A 634 26.71 15.47 -15.39
C HIS A 634 25.42 15.77 -16.16
N THR A 635 24.58 14.75 -16.34
CA THR A 635 23.27 14.86 -16.99
C THR A 635 22.27 15.61 -16.10
N ASN A 636 22.25 15.29 -14.81
CA ASN A 636 21.39 15.94 -13.84
C ASN A 636 22.11 16.13 -12.51
N CYS A 637 21.95 17.30 -11.89
CA CYS A 637 22.59 17.67 -10.64
C CYS A 637 21.54 18.22 -9.68
N THR A 638 21.59 17.80 -8.42
CA THR A 638 20.71 18.27 -7.35
C THR A 638 21.54 18.92 -6.26
N THR A 639 21.10 20.10 -5.81
CA THR A 639 21.60 20.70 -4.57
C THR A 639 20.54 20.57 -3.50
N PHE A 640 20.99 20.34 -2.28
CA PHE A 640 20.12 20.25 -1.11
C PHE A 640 20.22 21.50 -0.27
N ASP A 641 19.23 21.73 0.57
CA ASP A 641 19.23 22.83 1.52
C ASP A 641 20.37 22.66 2.55
N THR A 642 20.86 23.76 3.12
CA THR A 642 21.98 23.70 4.08
C THR A 642 21.54 23.43 5.51
N TYR A 643 20.23 23.45 5.77
CA TYR A 643 19.66 23.32 7.10
C TYR A 643 19.43 21.83 7.37
N PHE A 644 18.46 21.22 6.69
CA PHE A 644 18.13 19.82 6.78
C PHE A 644 19.01 18.89 5.94
N VAL A 645 19.72 19.41 4.93
CA VAL A 645 20.53 18.61 3.99
C VAL A 645 19.71 17.43 3.45
N ALA A 646 18.47 17.71 3.06
CA ALA A 646 17.52 16.70 2.61
C ALA A 646 16.50 17.25 1.60
N LEU A 647 16.24 18.56 1.61
CA LEU A 647 15.30 19.19 0.70
C LEU A 647 16.03 19.65 -0.57
N ALA A 648 15.64 19.13 -1.72
CA ALA A 648 16.25 19.50 -3.01
C ALA A 648 15.92 20.96 -3.38
N THR A 649 16.87 21.88 -3.19
CA THR A 649 16.71 23.32 -3.44
C THR A 649 16.94 23.71 -4.88
N GLN A 650 17.77 22.97 -5.63
CA GLN A 650 17.99 23.23 -7.04
C GLN A 650 18.15 21.91 -7.80
N ARG A 651 17.65 21.88 -9.02
CA ARG A 651 17.90 20.81 -9.98
C ARG A 651 18.35 21.43 -11.29
N THR A 652 19.48 20.95 -11.81
CA THR A 652 20.08 21.47 -13.04
C THR A 652 20.25 20.33 -14.04
N ASN A 653 19.74 20.53 -15.25
CA ASN A 653 19.76 19.53 -16.32
C ASN A 653 21.03 19.62 -17.20
N ALA A 654 21.13 18.75 -18.19
CA ALA A 654 22.30 18.63 -19.07
C ALA A 654 22.54 19.86 -19.99
N LEU A 655 21.55 20.75 -20.13
CA LEU A 655 21.72 22.04 -20.82
C LEU A 655 22.14 23.17 -19.88
N ASN A 656 22.52 22.85 -18.64
CA ASN A 656 22.82 23.80 -17.58
C ASN A 656 21.64 24.76 -17.30
N GLN A 657 20.42 24.25 -17.40
CA GLN A 657 19.20 24.97 -17.04
C GLN A 657 18.76 24.51 -15.65
N THR A 658 18.43 25.46 -14.78
CA THR A 658 18.18 25.21 -13.37
C THR A 658 16.76 25.57 -12.98
N THR A 659 16.07 24.67 -12.28
CA THR A 659 14.88 24.99 -11.47
C THR A 659 15.27 25.12 -10.02
N THR A 660 14.65 26.04 -9.28
CA THR A 660 14.92 26.21 -7.85
C THR A 660 13.64 26.07 -7.03
N THR A 661 13.74 25.48 -5.85
CA THR A 661 12.68 25.41 -4.85
C THR A 661 13.18 26.05 -3.58
N ASN A 662 12.48 27.09 -3.14
CA ASN A 662 12.76 27.75 -1.87
C ASN A 662 11.87 27.15 -0.79
N PHE A 663 12.53 26.56 0.20
CA PHE A 663 11.88 26.02 1.38
C PHE A 663 11.98 27.03 2.53
N GLN A 664 10.85 27.42 3.12
CA GLN A 664 10.79 28.32 4.27
C GLN A 664 9.69 27.89 5.23
N ALA A 665 9.79 28.31 6.51
CA ALA A 665 8.68 28.21 7.45
C ALA A 665 7.56 29.19 7.04
N PRO A 666 6.28 28.81 7.11
CA PRO A 666 5.17 29.70 6.78
C PRO A 666 5.14 30.94 7.69
N ALA A 667 4.64 32.07 7.16
CA ALA A 667 4.58 33.31 7.93
C ALA A 667 3.62 33.16 9.13
N GLY A 668 4.15 33.34 10.35
CA GLY A 668 3.38 33.19 11.60
C GLY A 668 3.66 31.89 12.36
N ALA A 669 4.29 30.91 11.72
CA ALA A 669 4.83 29.74 12.40
C ALA A 669 6.10 30.11 13.17
N SER A 670 6.19 29.74 14.43
CA SER A 670 7.48 29.77 15.14
C SER A 670 8.38 28.68 14.55
N GLN A 671 9.65 28.99 14.29
CA GLN A 671 10.62 27.96 13.90
C GLN A 671 10.68 26.82 14.94
N ASP A 672 10.33 27.10 16.19
CA ASP A 672 10.34 26.15 17.31
C ASP A 672 9.16 25.17 17.32
N PHE A 673 8.07 25.43 16.57
CA PHE A 673 6.88 24.58 16.52
C PHE A 673 6.32 24.49 15.09
N GLY A 674 6.50 23.35 14.42
CA GLY A 674 5.28 22.62 14.10
C GLY A 674 5.06 22.07 12.69
N PHE A 675 5.70 22.54 11.61
CA PHE A 675 5.45 21.96 10.27
C PHE A 675 6.67 21.86 9.31
N GLY A 676 7.88 22.27 9.72
CA GLY A 676 9.09 22.22 8.89
C GLY A 676 9.16 23.28 7.78
N LEU A 677 10.15 23.15 6.89
CA LEU A 677 10.27 24.04 5.74
C LEU A 677 9.40 23.50 4.59
N TRP A 678 8.45 24.32 4.12
CA TRP A 678 7.56 23.98 3.01
C TRP A 678 8.08 24.62 1.73
N PRO A 679 7.81 24.02 0.55
CA PRO A 679 8.08 24.71 -0.69
C PRO A 679 7.20 25.95 -0.76
N MET A 680 7.81 27.11 -0.52
CA MET A 680 7.14 28.42 -0.52
C MET A 680 7.18 29.06 -1.90
N SER A 681 8.18 28.70 -2.71
CA SER A 681 8.18 29.05 -4.12
C SER A 681 9.03 28.13 -4.96
N VAL A 682 8.62 27.90 -6.19
CA VAL A 682 9.38 27.20 -7.21
C VAL A 682 9.64 28.18 -8.36
N ALA A 683 10.91 28.35 -8.75
CA ALA A 683 11.27 29.02 -9.98
C ALA A 683 11.49 27.98 -11.09
N ASP A 684 10.82 28.17 -12.21
CA ASP A 684 10.99 27.33 -13.40
C ASP A 684 12.30 27.64 -14.14
N LEU A 685 12.54 26.94 -15.26
CA LEU A 685 13.74 27.11 -16.11
C LEU A 685 13.89 28.53 -16.67
N ASN A 686 12.79 29.28 -16.78
CA ASN A 686 12.74 30.65 -17.25
C ASN A 686 12.83 31.67 -16.10
N THR A 687 13.15 31.22 -14.89
CA THR A 687 13.20 32.03 -13.66
C THR A 687 11.84 32.60 -13.24
N GLN A 688 10.75 32.05 -13.78
CA GLN A 688 9.40 32.44 -13.41
C GLN A 688 9.00 31.75 -12.11
N GLN A 689 8.56 32.53 -11.14
CA GLN A 689 8.27 32.04 -9.79
C GLN A 689 6.78 31.73 -9.62
N THR A 690 6.49 30.52 -9.13
CA THR A 690 5.19 30.16 -8.54
C THR A 690 5.38 30.08 -7.04
N SER A 691 4.55 30.78 -6.25
CA SER A 691 4.63 30.79 -4.79
C SER A 691 3.41 30.14 -4.15
N TYR A 692 3.60 29.57 -2.97
CA TYR A 692 2.58 28.81 -2.24
C TYR A 692 2.40 29.38 -0.85
N THR A 693 1.17 29.30 -0.32
CA THR A 693 0.91 29.50 1.10
C THR A 693 0.21 28.28 1.66
N TYR A 694 0.36 28.08 2.97
CA TYR A 694 -0.21 26.95 3.69
C TYR A 694 -1.01 27.46 4.89
N ASP A 695 -1.96 26.66 5.36
CA ASP A 695 -2.55 26.86 6.68
C ASP A 695 -1.69 26.23 7.79
N HIS A 696 -2.14 26.38 9.03
CA HIS A 696 -1.50 25.87 10.25
C HIS A 696 -1.40 24.34 10.33
N LEU A 697 -1.97 23.60 9.37
CA LEU A 697 -1.85 22.14 9.26
C LEU A 697 -0.96 21.69 8.08
N GLY A 698 -0.34 22.64 7.37
CA GLY A 698 0.48 22.36 6.19
C GLY A 698 -0.33 22.05 4.93
N ARG A 699 -1.63 22.41 4.88
CA ARG A 699 -2.44 22.27 3.65
C ARG A 699 -2.30 23.53 2.80
N GLN A 700 -2.10 23.36 1.49
CA GLN A 700 -1.87 24.47 0.57
C GLN A 700 -3.14 25.33 0.40
N THR A 701 -3.09 26.62 0.74
CA THR A 701 -4.23 27.54 0.66
C THR A 701 -4.21 28.43 -0.57
N THR A 702 -3.05 28.82 -1.09
CA THR A 702 -2.97 29.65 -2.30
C THR A 702 -1.82 29.24 -3.20
N VAL A 703 -1.99 29.47 -4.51
CA VAL A 703 -0.95 29.32 -5.53
C VAL A 703 -0.83 30.64 -6.31
N THR A 704 0.21 31.43 -6.01
CA THR A 704 0.52 32.66 -6.74
C THR A 704 1.39 32.31 -7.95
N ARG A 705 0.80 32.29 -9.15
CA ARG A 705 1.47 31.91 -10.41
C ARG A 705 2.35 33.06 -10.96
N PRO A 706 3.23 32.81 -11.95
CA PRO A 706 4.04 33.88 -12.53
C PRO A 706 3.22 35.06 -13.06
N GLY A 707 3.66 36.27 -12.70
CA GLY A 707 2.97 37.52 -13.03
C GLY A 707 1.88 37.93 -12.04
N GLU A 708 1.56 37.08 -11.06
CA GLU A 708 0.62 37.39 -9.99
C GLU A 708 1.31 38.08 -8.79
N THR A 709 0.50 38.68 -7.92
CA THR A 709 0.95 39.20 -6.62
C THR A 709 0.16 38.51 -5.52
N GLN A 710 0.61 38.57 -4.26
CA GLN A 710 -0.16 38.01 -3.13
C GLN A 710 -1.56 38.63 -2.97
N ALA A 711 -1.78 39.83 -3.47
CA ALA A 711 -3.11 40.46 -3.48
C ALA A 711 -3.96 40.03 -4.71
N HIS A 712 -3.37 39.33 -5.68
CA HIS A 712 -3.90 39.03 -7.01
C HIS A 712 -3.63 37.55 -7.36
N VAL A 713 -4.34 36.62 -6.73
CA VAL A 713 -4.11 35.18 -6.92
C VAL A 713 -5.23 34.56 -7.75
N THR A 714 -4.86 33.75 -8.75
CA THR A 714 -5.84 33.06 -9.60
C THR A 714 -6.53 31.92 -8.85
N GLU A 715 -5.80 31.16 -8.03
CA GLU A 715 -6.29 29.94 -7.38
C GLU A 715 -6.12 30.01 -5.86
N THR A 716 -7.22 29.78 -5.12
CA THR A 716 -7.23 29.75 -3.66
C THR A 716 -8.12 28.62 -3.17
N ASP A 717 -7.57 27.77 -2.32
CA ASP A 717 -8.27 26.65 -1.71
C ASP A 717 -8.65 26.98 -0.26
N PHE A 718 -9.87 26.58 0.12
CA PHE A 718 -10.38 26.66 1.47
C PHE A 718 -10.78 25.26 1.92
N TYR A 719 -10.36 24.90 3.13
CA TYR A 719 -10.66 23.60 3.72
C TYR A 719 -11.59 23.82 4.90
N THR A 720 -12.76 23.20 4.86
CA THR A 720 -13.70 23.27 5.97
C THR A 720 -14.13 21.90 6.43
N VAL A 721 -14.15 21.71 7.74
CA VAL A 721 -14.56 20.46 8.38
C VAL A 721 -15.71 20.79 9.33
N TRP A 722 -16.94 20.38 9.00
CA TRP A 722 -18.17 20.74 9.74
C TRP A 722 -18.76 19.62 10.55
N CYS A 723 -17.91 18.71 11.01
CA CYS A 723 -18.29 17.44 11.62
C CYS A 723 -19.12 17.61 12.90
N SER A 724 -20.39 17.86 12.67
CA SER A 724 -21.46 18.06 13.65
C SER A 724 -22.67 17.20 13.27
N GLY A 725 -22.59 16.49 12.13
CA GLY A 725 -23.63 15.62 11.64
C GLY A 725 -23.87 14.46 12.59
N GLN A 726 -25.08 14.37 13.13
CA GLN A 726 -25.61 13.15 13.73
C GLN A 726 -26.04 12.12 12.66
N SER A 727 -25.60 12.33 11.40
CA SER A 727 -25.96 11.57 10.21
C SER A 727 -24.82 11.61 9.21
N ALA A 728 -24.50 10.49 8.56
CA ALA A 728 -23.38 10.38 7.64
C ALA A 728 -23.78 10.50 6.15
N GLN A 729 -22.76 10.50 5.28
CA GLN A 729 -22.72 11.16 3.95
C GLN A 729 -23.21 12.61 3.94
N SER A 730 -23.63 13.16 5.10
CA SER A 730 -23.47 14.57 5.38
C SER A 730 -22.02 14.92 5.06
N PRO A 731 -21.78 15.97 4.28
CA PRO A 731 -20.42 16.43 4.00
C PRO A 731 -19.71 16.64 5.34
N CYS A 732 -18.65 15.87 5.55
CA CYS A 732 -17.82 15.97 6.74
C CYS A 732 -16.71 16.98 6.50
N ALA A 733 -16.13 16.92 5.30
CA ALA A 733 -15.19 17.90 4.79
C ALA A 733 -15.68 18.46 3.45
N GLU A 734 -15.46 19.76 3.27
CA GLU A 734 -15.57 20.47 2.00
C GLU A 734 -14.23 21.09 1.65
N ILE A 735 -13.90 20.98 0.37
CA ILE A 735 -12.78 21.70 -0.25
C ILE A 735 -13.39 22.65 -1.27
N ASP A 736 -13.31 23.95 -1.01
CA ASP A 736 -13.67 25.00 -1.96
C ASP A 736 -12.42 25.47 -2.71
N ARG A 737 -12.48 25.48 -4.02
CA ARG A 737 -11.49 26.13 -4.88
C ARG A 737 -12.08 27.38 -5.51
N LYS A 738 -11.54 28.54 -5.15
CA LYS A 738 -11.80 29.81 -5.82
C LYS A 738 -10.90 29.96 -7.03
N LEU A 739 -11.51 30.17 -8.18
CA LEU A 739 -10.83 30.51 -9.43
C LEU A 739 -11.17 31.96 -9.82
N THR A 740 -10.20 32.86 -9.76
CA THR A 740 -10.33 34.25 -10.20
C THR A 740 -10.18 34.31 -11.72
N LEU A 741 -11.26 34.67 -12.43
CA LEU A 741 -11.29 34.71 -13.90
C LEU A 741 -10.69 36.02 -14.44
N THR A 742 -10.92 37.12 -13.71
CA THR A 742 -10.36 38.43 -14.05
C THR A 742 -10.04 39.18 -12.77
N TYR A 743 -8.82 39.70 -12.67
CA TYR A 743 -8.35 40.43 -11.51
C TYR A 743 -9.23 41.63 -11.17
N GLY A 744 -9.60 41.74 -9.88
CA GLY A 744 -10.55 42.77 -9.39
C GLY A 744 -11.98 42.63 -9.92
N GLY A 745 -12.27 41.52 -10.63
CA GLY A 745 -13.53 41.25 -11.32
C GLY A 745 -14.19 39.95 -10.85
N THR A 746 -14.50 39.07 -11.79
CA THR A 746 -15.30 37.85 -11.57
C THR A 746 -14.47 36.65 -11.11
N PHE A 747 -15.06 35.81 -10.26
CA PHE A 747 -14.49 34.55 -9.80
C PHE A 747 -15.57 33.45 -9.75
N ALA A 748 -15.13 32.20 -9.67
CA ALA A 748 -15.96 31.00 -9.60
C ALA A 748 -15.51 30.12 -8.42
N TYR A 749 -16.46 29.44 -7.75
CA TYR A 749 -16.17 28.47 -6.70
C TYR A 749 -16.49 27.06 -7.17
N TYR A 750 -15.49 26.18 -7.17
CA TYR A 750 -15.64 24.74 -7.38
C TYR A 750 -15.55 24.04 -6.03
N ARG A 751 -16.42 23.07 -5.77
CA ARG A 751 -16.51 22.42 -4.45
C ARG A 751 -16.49 20.92 -4.56
N ALA A 752 -15.81 20.28 -3.63
CA ALA A 752 -15.82 18.84 -3.45
C ALA A 752 -16.15 18.49 -2.00
N PHE A 753 -17.06 17.54 -1.83
CA PHE A 753 -17.57 17.13 -0.53
C PHE A 753 -17.20 15.68 -0.25
N TYR A 754 -16.75 15.41 0.97
CA TYR A 754 -16.29 14.10 1.39
C TYR A 754 -17.05 13.61 2.63
N ASP A 755 -17.33 12.31 2.69
CA ASP A 755 -17.92 11.68 3.88
C ASP A 755 -16.89 11.41 4.99
N GLY A 756 -17.35 10.82 6.10
CA GLY A 756 -16.50 10.50 7.25
C GLY A 756 -15.46 9.41 7.02
N MET A 757 -15.51 8.70 5.88
CA MET A 757 -14.49 7.75 5.46
C MET A 757 -13.50 8.36 4.45
N GLY A 758 -13.73 9.60 4.03
CA GLY A 758 -12.91 10.28 3.02
C GLY A 758 -13.32 9.99 1.59
N HIS A 759 -14.48 9.37 1.35
CA HIS A 759 -14.98 9.16 -0.01
C HIS A 759 -15.60 10.44 -0.57
N LEU A 760 -15.38 10.71 -1.86
CA LEU A 760 -16.04 11.80 -2.57
C LEU A 760 -17.54 11.49 -2.69
N VAL A 761 -18.41 12.38 -2.19
CA VAL A 761 -19.87 12.20 -2.21
C VAL A 761 -20.61 13.22 -3.07
N GLU A 762 -20.04 14.41 -3.28
CA GLU A 762 -20.56 15.39 -4.24
C GLU A 762 -19.41 16.20 -4.85
N THR A 763 -19.50 16.48 -6.15
CA THR A 763 -18.79 17.59 -6.79
C THR A 763 -19.79 18.67 -7.17
N ARG A 764 -19.38 19.93 -7.10
CA ARG A 764 -20.19 21.08 -7.49
C ARG A 764 -19.38 22.10 -8.29
N ALA A 765 -19.91 22.51 -9.43
CA ALA A 765 -19.30 23.52 -10.31
C ALA A 765 -20.32 24.58 -10.75
N PRO A 766 -19.94 25.85 -10.88
CA PRO A 766 -20.86 26.91 -11.28
C PRO A 766 -21.19 26.83 -12.78
N SER A 767 -22.43 27.19 -13.15
CA SER A 767 -22.91 27.14 -14.52
C SER A 767 -23.95 28.23 -14.85
N PRO A 768 -24.17 28.57 -16.14
CA PRO A 768 -25.33 29.37 -16.53
C PRO A 768 -26.64 28.68 -16.14
N GLY A 769 -27.41 29.31 -15.25
CA GLY A 769 -28.73 28.82 -14.81
C GLY A 769 -28.74 28.02 -13.51
N GLY A 770 -27.59 27.78 -12.87
CA GLY A 770 -27.49 27.06 -11.61
C GLY A 770 -26.08 26.52 -11.35
N ASP A 771 -25.92 25.73 -10.30
CA ASP A 771 -24.70 24.92 -10.12
C ASP A 771 -24.94 23.51 -10.66
N VAL A 772 -23.85 22.86 -11.04
CA VAL A 772 -23.80 21.51 -11.61
C VAL A 772 -23.27 20.60 -10.54
N VAL A 773 -24.04 19.56 -10.21
CA VAL A 773 -23.63 18.61 -9.18
C VAL A 773 -23.61 17.18 -9.68
N GLN A 774 -22.75 16.37 -9.08
CA GLN A 774 -22.65 14.93 -9.30
C GLN A 774 -22.46 14.24 -7.96
N TYR A 775 -23.25 13.20 -7.67
CA TYR A 775 -23.13 12.46 -6.41
C TYR A 775 -22.75 11.00 -6.61
N TYR A 776 -22.19 10.42 -5.55
CA TYR A 776 -21.69 9.05 -5.51
C TYR A 776 -22.26 8.30 -4.31
N TYR A 777 -22.67 7.04 -4.51
CA TYR A 777 -23.03 6.13 -3.42
C TYR A 777 -22.08 4.95 -3.35
N TYR A 778 -21.77 4.55 -2.11
CA TYR A 778 -20.93 3.41 -1.80
C TYR A 778 -21.74 2.33 -1.07
N ASP A 779 -21.46 1.06 -1.33
CA ASP A 779 -22.02 -0.05 -0.54
C ASP A 779 -21.35 -0.18 0.82
N SER A 780 -21.81 -1.15 1.61
CA SER A 780 -21.27 -1.49 2.91
C SER A 780 -19.84 -2.05 2.86
N SER A 781 -19.37 -2.48 1.69
CA SER A 781 -18.00 -2.91 1.41
C SER A 781 -17.13 -1.77 0.83
N GLN A 782 -17.62 -0.52 0.86
CA GLN A 782 -16.91 0.70 0.43
C GLN A 782 -16.67 0.80 -1.08
N ARG A 783 -17.47 0.10 -1.91
CA ARG A 783 -17.37 0.16 -3.37
C ARG A 783 -18.45 1.07 -3.95
N THR A 784 -18.14 1.81 -5.01
CA THR A 784 -19.11 2.68 -5.69
C THR A 784 -20.22 1.85 -6.31
N VAL A 785 -21.47 2.03 -5.87
CA VAL A 785 -22.65 1.33 -6.43
C VAL A 785 -23.53 2.22 -7.29
N PHE A 786 -23.35 3.53 -7.20
CA PHE A 786 -24.07 4.48 -8.03
C PHE A 786 -23.26 5.75 -8.23
N GLU A 787 -23.25 6.25 -9.45
CA GLU A 787 -22.72 7.54 -9.85
C GLU A 787 -23.82 8.28 -10.62
N SER A 788 -24.28 9.43 -10.12
CA SER A 788 -25.29 10.20 -10.86
C SER A 788 -24.70 10.74 -12.16
N LEU A 789 -25.54 10.94 -13.18
CA LEU A 789 -25.21 11.95 -14.17
C LEU A 789 -25.10 13.30 -13.46
N LYS A 790 -24.33 14.21 -14.05
CA LYS A 790 -24.33 15.59 -13.60
C LYS A 790 -25.76 16.17 -13.73
N TYR A 791 -26.16 17.11 -12.90
CA TYR A 791 -27.44 17.81 -13.06
C TYR A 791 -27.43 19.21 -12.42
N LEU A 792 -28.40 20.04 -12.81
CA LEU A 792 -28.52 21.41 -12.31
C LEU A 792 -29.24 21.46 -10.97
N VAL A 793 -28.68 22.25 -10.05
CA VAL A 793 -29.30 22.70 -8.80
C VAL A 793 -29.27 24.22 -8.73
N ALA A 794 -29.96 24.81 -7.75
CA ALA A 794 -29.89 26.25 -7.53
C ALA A 794 -28.43 26.67 -7.24
N ALA A 795 -27.99 27.76 -7.88
CA ALA A 795 -26.65 28.29 -7.69
C ALA A 795 -26.43 28.69 -6.22
N TYR A 796 -25.29 28.30 -5.65
CA TYR A 796 -24.89 28.65 -4.29
C TYR A 796 -23.77 29.67 -4.30
N ASN A 797 -24.12 30.90 -3.90
CA ASN A 797 -23.21 32.05 -3.86
C ASN A 797 -22.69 32.36 -2.45
N GLY A 798 -22.83 31.43 -1.49
CA GLY A 798 -22.27 31.61 -0.16
C GLY A 798 -20.75 31.55 -0.19
N ASP A 799 -20.13 32.22 0.78
CA ASP A 799 -18.67 32.20 0.97
C ASP A 799 -18.20 30.78 1.34
N PRO A 800 -16.93 30.43 1.06
CA PRO A 800 -16.33 29.20 1.56
C PRO A 800 -16.52 29.08 3.06
N GLY A 801 -16.75 27.87 3.56
CA GLY A 801 -16.89 27.71 5.02
C GLY A 801 -18.28 28.04 5.58
N SER A 802 -19.18 28.64 4.80
CA SER A 802 -20.49 29.16 5.28
C SER A 802 -21.51 28.11 5.74
N GLY A 803 -21.18 26.82 5.64
CA GLY A 803 -21.88 25.69 6.28
C GLY A 803 -22.53 24.72 5.29
N ALA A 804 -23.18 23.68 5.82
CA ALA A 804 -23.79 22.56 5.08
C ALA A 804 -24.86 22.94 4.03
N ALA A 805 -25.18 24.23 3.87
CA ALA A 805 -26.11 24.74 2.86
C ALA A 805 -25.54 24.68 1.42
N ALA A 806 -24.22 24.55 1.25
CA ALA A 806 -23.58 24.38 -0.05
C ALA A 806 -23.76 22.98 -0.63
N TYR A 807 -23.91 21.96 0.22
CA TYR A 807 -24.13 20.58 -0.20
C TYR A 807 -25.54 20.36 -0.71
N SER A 808 -25.67 19.70 -1.86
CA SER A 808 -26.97 19.33 -2.40
C SER A 808 -27.37 17.99 -1.82
N ILE A 809 -28.61 17.89 -1.36
CA ILE A 809 -29.12 16.57 -0.97
C ILE A 809 -29.22 15.71 -2.24
N PRO A 810 -28.61 14.51 -2.27
CA PRO A 810 -28.67 13.64 -3.42
C PRO A 810 -30.11 13.32 -3.82
N ASP A 811 -30.47 13.63 -5.06
CA ASP A 811 -31.80 13.36 -5.62
C ASP A 811 -31.78 12.00 -6.32
N SER A 812 -32.32 10.97 -5.65
CA SER A 812 -32.30 9.59 -6.15
C SER A 812 -33.14 9.39 -7.41
N THR A 813 -33.92 10.39 -7.85
CA THR A 813 -34.64 10.37 -9.13
C THR A 813 -33.76 10.71 -10.32
N LYS A 814 -32.53 11.19 -10.08
CA LYS A 814 -31.59 11.54 -11.14
C LYS A 814 -30.97 10.28 -11.72
N ALA A 815 -30.97 10.20 -13.05
CA ALA A 815 -30.36 9.10 -13.78
C ALA A 815 -28.85 9.06 -13.52
N GLY A 816 -28.26 7.87 -13.59
CA GLY A 816 -26.85 7.64 -13.31
C GLY A 816 -26.45 6.22 -13.66
N THR A 817 -25.17 5.92 -13.47
CA THR A 817 -24.62 4.58 -13.68
C THR A 817 -24.63 3.82 -12.37
N SER A 818 -25.18 2.61 -12.36
CA SER A 818 -25.16 1.70 -11.21
C SER A 818 -24.28 0.49 -11.46
N TYR A 819 -23.69 -0.02 -10.38
CA TYR A 819 -22.76 -1.14 -10.41
C TYR A 819 -23.19 -2.25 -9.44
N ALA A 820 -22.95 -3.49 -9.82
CA ALA A 820 -22.99 -4.65 -8.93
C ALA A 820 -21.69 -5.44 -9.05
N TYR A 821 -21.29 -6.10 -7.97
CA TYR A 821 -20.00 -6.78 -7.85
C TYR A 821 -20.19 -8.21 -7.33
N ASP A 822 -19.23 -9.08 -7.60
CA ASP A 822 -19.10 -10.38 -6.94
C ASP A 822 -18.23 -10.30 -5.67
N GLY A 823 -18.00 -11.44 -5.02
CA GLY A 823 -17.23 -11.51 -3.77
C GLY A 823 -15.73 -11.18 -3.90
N LEU A 824 -15.18 -11.14 -5.12
CA LEU A 824 -13.82 -10.68 -5.40
C LEU A 824 -13.78 -9.18 -5.77
N GLY A 825 -14.93 -8.50 -5.81
CA GLY A 825 -15.02 -7.10 -6.22
C GLY A 825 -15.01 -6.88 -7.73
N ARG A 826 -15.19 -7.94 -8.55
CA ARG A 826 -15.29 -7.82 -10.01
C ARG A 826 -16.71 -7.37 -10.39
N THR A 827 -16.84 -6.52 -11.40
CA THR A 827 -18.15 -5.97 -11.82
C THR A 827 -19.01 -7.04 -12.51
N LEU A 828 -20.15 -7.38 -11.93
CA LEU A 828 -21.17 -8.25 -12.53
C LEU A 828 -22.11 -7.51 -13.48
N THR A 829 -22.51 -6.30 -13.12
CA THR A 829 -23.35 -5.46 -13.98
C THR A 829 -22.94 -4.01 -13.90
N ALA A 830 -22.97 -3.31 -15.03
CA ALA A 830 -22.95 -1.86 -15.11
C ALA A 830 -24.20 -1.42 -15.88
N THR A 831 -25.11 -0.71 -15.23
CA THR A 831 -26.30 -0.15 -15.89
C THR A 831 -26.10 1.34 -16.01
N ASP A 832 -26.02 1.85 -17.24
CA ASP A 832 -25.81 3.27 -17.47
C ASP A 832 -27.08 4.11 -17.21
N ALA A 833 -26.95 5.43 -17.40
CA ALA A 833 -28.04 6.36 -17.18
C ALA A 833 -29.20 6.26 -18.18
N LEU A 834 -29.00 5.57 -19.32
CA LEU A 834 -30.05 5.25 -20.28
C LEU A 834 -30.77 3.94 -19.93
N SER A 835 -30.42 3.32 -18.80
CA SER A 835 -30.85 1.98 -18.40
C SER A 835 -30.33 0.88 -19.34
N GLU A 836 -29.26 1.14 -20.07
CA GLU A 836 -28.55 0.14 -20.86
C GLU A 836 -27.61 -0.64 -19.91
N THR A 837 -27.84 -1.94 -19.79
CA THR A 837 -27.08 -2.80 -18.88
C THR A 837 -26.05 -3.62 -19.64
N THR A 838 -24.79 -3.48 -19.25
CA THR A 838 -23.73 -4.45 -19.56
C THR A 838 -23.64 -5.47 -18.43
N THR A 839 -23.72 -6.76 -18.76
CA THR A 839 -23.61 -7.86 -17.79
C THR A 839 -22.33 -8.65 -18.05
N ASN A 840 -21.52 -8.85 -17.02
CA ASN A 840 -20.36 -9.74 -17.06
C ASN A 840 -20.67 -11.06 -16.35
N LYS A 841 -20.14 -12.15 -16.90
CA LYS A 841 -20.13 -13.48 -16.27
C LYS A 841 -18.70 -13.99 -16.22
N TYR A 842 -18.29 -14.44 -15.06
CA TYR A 842 -16.98 -15.04 -14.82
C TYR A 842 -17.15 -16.56 -14.69
N ALA A 843 -16.29 -17.32 -15.35
CA ALA A 843 -16.27 -18.78 -15.32
C ALA A 843 -14.86 -19.30 -15.54
N VAL A 844 -14.62 -20.58 -15.26
CA VAL A 844 -13.39 -21.27 -15.67
C VAL A 844 -13.72 -22.20 -16.83
N VAL A 845 -13.00 -22.06 -17.95
CA VAL A 845 -13.24 -22.86 -19.15
C VAL A 845 -11.97 -23.56 -19.61
N CYS A 846 -12.06 -24.87 -19.77
CA CYS A 846 -10.99 -25.69 -20.35
C CYS A 846 -11.37 -26.10 -21.78
N ASN A 847 -10.38 -26.34 -22.64
CA ASN A 847 -10.63 -26.68 -24.05
C ASN A 847 -11.53 -25.65 -24.75
N ALA A 848 -11.28 -24.36 -24.49
CA ALA A 848 -12.15 -23.28 -24.92
C ALA A 848 -12.40 -23.34 -26.43
N ASN A 849 -13.66 -23.20 -26.85
CA ASN A 849 -14.01 -23.32 -28.26
C ASN A 849 -13.26 -22.28 -29.11
N GLY A 850 -12.82 -22.67 -30.29
CA GLY A 850 -12.13 -21.78 -31.24
C GLY A 850 -10.71 -21.35 -30.85
N THR A 851 -10.12 -21.86 -29.77
CA THR A 851 -8.70 -21.61 -29.43
C THR A 851 -7.76 -22.69 -29.95
N GLY A 852 -8.24 -23.94 -30.06
CA GLY A 852 -7.39 -25.10 -30.31
C GLY A 852 -6.46 -25.44 -29.14
N ASP A 853 -6.73 -24.87 -27.97
CA ASP A 853 -5.94 -24.94 -26.74
C ASP A 853 -6.66 -25.81 -25.71
N ALA A 854 -5.94 -26.70 -25.03
CA ALA A 854 -6.51 -27.61 -24.03
C ALA A 854 -6.45 -27.07 -22.59
N ALA A 855 -5.72 -25.98 -22.35
CA ALA A 855 -5.60 -25.37 -21.03
C ALA A 855 -6.94 -24.82 -20.53
N CYS A 856 -6.98 -24.58 -19.22
CA CYS A 856 -8.08 -23.90 -18.54
C CYS A 856 -7.74 -22.42 -18.40
N TYR A 857 -8.72 -21.54 -18.56
CA TYR A 857 -8.57 -20.09 -18.43
C TYR A 857 -9.72 -19.52 -17.61
N GLU A 858 -9.48 -18.39 -16.95
CA GLU A 858 -10.56 -17.55 -16.46
C GLU A 858 -11.23 -16.88 -17.66
N GLN A 859 -12.53 -17.14 -17.86
CA GLN A 859 -13.34 -16.53 -18.89
C GLN A 859 -14.20 -15.42 -18.31
N GLN A 860 -14.12 -14.23 -18.91
CA GLN A 860 -15.13 -13.20 -18.75
C GLN A 860 -15.97 -13.12 -20.04
N LEU A 861 -17.28 -13.32 -19.93
CA LEU A 861 -18.24 -13.02 -20.99
C LEU A 861 -18.95 -11.71 -20.66
N SER A 862 -18.92 -10.75 -21.58
CA SER A 862 -19.63 -9.49 -21.48
C SER A 862 -20.79 -9.46 -22.47
N ILE A 863 -21.98 -9.10 -21.98
CA ILE A 863 -23.21 -8.98 -22.77
C ILE A 863 -23.67 -7.52 -22.70
N ASP A 864 -23.73 -6.85 -23.85
CA ASP A 864 -24.20 -5.46 -23.94
C ASP A 864 -25.74 -5.37 -23.85
N ALA A 865 -26.28 -4.15 -23.81
CA ALA A 865 -27.72 -3.90 -23.71
C ALA A 865 -28.51 -4.34 -24.97
N LEU A 866 -27.83 -4.47 -26.12
CA LEU A 866 -28.39 -5.02 -27.35
C LEU A 866 -28.28 -6.56 -27.40
N SER A 867 -27.84 -7.16 -26.31
CA SER A 867 -27.60 -8.59 -26.14
C SER A 867 -26.53 -9.14 -27.07
N HIS A 868 -25.53 -8.38 -27.51
CA HIS A 868 -24.34 -8.94 -28.15
C HIS A 868 -23.35 -9.45 -27.09
N GLN A 869 -22.67 -10.56 -27.38
CA GLN A 869 -21.70 -11.17 -26.46
C GLN A 869 -20.27 -11.03 -26.98
N ALA A 870 -19.35 -10.66 -26.09
CA ALA A 870 -17.90 -10.75 -26.28
C ALA A 870 -17.28 -11.56 -25.12
N GLY A 871 -16.11 -12.13 -25.35
CA GLY A 871 -15.41 -12.91 -24.33
C GLY A 871 -13.91 -12.66 -24.30
N THR A 872 -13.31 -12.78 -23.12
CA THR A 872 -11.86 -12.82 -22.91
C THR A 872 -11.49 -14.08 -22.15
N LEU A 873 -10.31 -14.63 -22.43
CA LEU A 873 -9.70 -15.73 -21.68
C LEU A 873 -8.37 -15.26 -21.09
N THR A 874 -8.25 -15.30 -19.78
CA THR A 874 -7.10 -14.83 -19.01
C THR A 874 -6.37 -16.02 -18.40
N ASP A 875 -5.04 -16.06 -18.56
CA ASP A 875 -4.19 -17.07 -17.90
C ASP A 875 -3.95 -16.77 -16.42
N ALA A 876 -3.40 -17.74 -15.68
CA ALA A 876 -3.10 -17.58 -14.25
C ALA A 876 -2.03 -16.52 -13.94
N LEU A 877 -1.33 -16.01 -14.96
CA LEU A 877 -0.42 -14.86 -14.85
C LEU A 877 -1.15 -13.51 -15.03
N GLY A 878 -2.46 -13.52 -15.26
CA GLY A 878 -3.30 -12.34 -15.42
C GLY A 878 -3.27 -11.73 -16.84
N ARG A 879 -2.78 -12.45 -17.84
CA ARG A 879 -2.64 -11.97 -19.23
C ARG A 879 -3.81 -12.45 -20.07
N ILE A 880 -4.30 -11.61 -20.99
CA ILE A 880 -5.36 -12.00 -21.93
C ILE A 880 -4.74 -12.81 -23.07
N ASN A 881 -4.98 -14.12 -23.14
CA ASN A 881 -4.45 -14.95 -24.22
C ASN A 881 -5.40 -15.02 -25.42
N TYR A 882 -6.70 -14.84 -25.19
CA TYR A 882 -7.70 -14.90 -26.26
C TYR A 882 -8.80 -13.86 -26.09
N GLU A 883 -9.18 -13.25 -27.20
CA GLU A 883 -10.42 -12.48 -27.33
C GLU A 883 -11.38 -13.21 -28.28
N GLN A 884 -12.65 -13.30 -27.89
CA GLN A 884 -13.68 -14.04 -28.59
C GLN A 884 -14.85 -13.12 -28.96
N ARG A 885 -15.31 -13.23 -30.21
CA ARG A 885 -16.50 -12.53 -30.71
C ARG A 885 -17.59 -13.52 -31.11
N TYR A 886 -18.81 -13.21 -30.68
CA TYR A 886 -19.98 -14.05 -30.91
C TYR A 886 -20.97 -13.34 -31.84
N THR A 887 -21.67 -14.13 -32.65
CA THR A 887 -22.81 -13.68 -33.45
C THR A 887 -24.09 -13.67 -32.61
N GLY A 888 -25.17 -13.10 -33.14
CA GLY A 888 -26.49 -13.16 -32.51
C GLY A 888 -26.68 -12.14 -31.39
N ASN A 889 -27.90 -12.11 -30.87
CA ASN A 889 -28.36 -11.18 -29.85
C ASN A 889 -29.15 -11.91 -28.74
N SER A 890 -28.91 -13.21 -28.55
CA SER A 890 -29.55 -14.02 -27.51
C SER A 890 -28.73 -15.26 -27.22
N GLN A 891 -28.87 -15.82 -26.02
CA GLN A 891 -28.13 -17.02 -25.62
C GLN A 891 -28.32 -18.21 -26.57
N ALA A 892 -29.49 -18.34 -27.21
CA ALA A 892 -29.77 -19.41 -28.18
C ALA A 892 -29.11 -19.18 -29.55
N THR A 893 -28.68 -17.96 -29.86
CA THR A 893 -28.09 -17.58 -31.15
C THR A 893 -26.61 -17.24 -31.05
N TYR A 894 -26.05 -17.15 -29.84
CA TYR A 894 -24.61 -16.97 -29.65
C TYR A 894 -23.83 -18.12 -30.27
N SER A 895 -23.12 -17.79 -31.35
CA SER A 895 -22.15 -18.69 -31.98
C SER A 895 -20.85 -17.93 -32.16
N LEU A 896 -19.76 -18.50 -31.64
CA LEU A 896 -18.41 -17.97 -31.81
C LEU A 896 -18.06 -17.92 -33.30
N TYR A 897 -17.59 -16.76 -33.79
CA TYR A 897 -17.19 -16.60 -35.18
C TYR A 897 -15.77 -16.05 -35.38
N ALA A 898 -15.16 -15.53 -34.32
CA ALA A 898 -13.80 -15.00 -34.35
C ALA A 898 -13.12 -15.18 -33.00
N THR A 899 -11.87 -15.65 -33.03
CA THR A 899 -10.98 -15.76 -31.88
C THR A 899 -9.64 -15.14 -32.23
N VAL A 900 -9.25 -14.07 -31.55
CA VAL A 900 -7.90 -13.50 -31.64
C VAL A 900 -7.04 -14.17 -30.57
N LYS A 901 -5.80 -14.54 -30.89
CA LYS A 901 -4.85 -15.12 -29.92
C LYS A 901 -3.67 -14.17 -29.70
N TYR A 902 -3.31 -13.98 -28.44
CA TYR A 902 -2.14 -13.21 -27.99
C TYR A 902 -1.11 -14.17 -27.39
N THR A 903 0.16 -13.98 -27.76
CA THR A 903 1.29 -14.73 -27.22
C THR A 903 2.27 -13.76 -26.57
N TYR A 904 2.72 -14.12 -25.37
CA TYR A 904 3.66 -13.34 -24.58
C TYR A 904 4.98 -14.09 -24.38
N ASP A 905 6.06 -13.36 -24.13
CA ASP A 905 7.32 -13.96 -23.68
C ASP A 905 7.39 -14.15 -22.15
N TYR A 906 8.58 -14.47 -21.64
CA TYR A 906 8.83 -14.74 -20.22
C TYR A 906 8.89 -13.48 -19.34
N VAL A 907 9.00 -12.29 -19.93
CA VAL A 907 8.98 -11.00 -19.20
C VAL A 907 7.62 -10.33 -19.30
N GLY A 908 6.70 -10.89 -20.08
CA GLY A 908 5.30 -10.46 -20.21
C GLY A 908 5.04 -9.58 -21.43
N GLU A 909 6.00 -9.48 -22.37
CA GLU A 909 5.87 -8.66 -23.57
C GLU A 909 5.11 -9.41 -24.67
N LEU A 910 4.23 -8.71 -25.40
CA LEU A 910 3.39 -9.28 -26.45
C LEU A 910 4.22 -9.57 -27.71
N THR A 911 4.49 -10.84 -28.01
CA THR A 911 5.33 -11.22 -29.16
C THR A 911 4.54 -11.54 -30.42
N LYS A 912 3.26 -11.89 -30.30
CA LYS A 912 2.43 -12.25 -31.46
C LYS A 912 0.94 -12.02 -31.22
N ILE A 913 0.26 -11.49 -32.22
CA ILE A 913 -1.20 -11.51 -32.38
C ILE A 913 -1.52 -12.39 -33.58
N LEU A 914 -2.36 -13.41 -33.39
CA LEU A 914 -2.89 -14.24 -34.47
C LEU A 914 -4.33 -13.81 -34.76
N ASP A 915 -4.60 -13.45 -36.01
CA ASP A 915 -5.91 -12.98 -36.45
C ASP A 915 -6.98 -14.08 -36.37
N PRO A 916 -8.28 -13.70 -36.34
CA PRO A 916 -9.38 -14.66 -36.27
C PRO A 916 -9.44 -15.71 -37.38
N ASN A 917 -8.83 -15.45 -38.53
CA ASN A 917 -8.78 -16.39 -39.65
C ASN A 917 -7.69 -17.47 -39.48
N GLY A 918 -6.87 -17.40 -38.43
CA GLY A 918 -5.77 -18.31 -38.13
C GLY A 918 -4.62 -18.31 -39.15
N SER A 919 -4.69 -17.46 -40.17
CA SER A 919 -3.78 -17.46 -41.34
C SER A 919 -2.82 -16.29 -41.34
N SER A 920 -3.20 -15.19 -40.70
CA SER A 920 -2.41 -13.95 -40.61
C SER A 920 -2.00 -13.70 -39.17
N SER A 921 -0.80 -13.14 -38.96
CA SER A 921 -0.33 -12.78 -37.62
C SER A 921 0.58 -11.57 -37.65
N THR A 922 0.40 -10.67 -36.69
CA THR A 922 1.33 -9.58 -36.39
C THR A 922 2.34 -10.06 -35.35
N ASN A 923 3.63 -9.89 -35.61
CA ASN A 923 4.72 -10.32 -34.74
C ASN A 923 5.52 -9.12 -34.25
N TYR A 924 5.97 -9.18 -33.01
CA TYR A 924 6.75 -8.14 -32.34
C TYR A 924 8.06 -8.76 -31.84
N THR A 925 9.13 -7.99 -31.88
CA THR A 925 10.45 -8.40 -31.35
C THR A 925 10.98 -7.29 -30.47
N TYR A 926 11.44 -7.66 -29.29
CA TYR A 926 11.99 -6.73 -28.30
C TYR A 926 13.47 -7.04 -28.06
N ASP A 927 14.24 -6.02 -27.70
CA ASP A 927 15.54 -6.25 -27.07
C ASP A 927 15.37 -6.56 -25.57
N MET A 928 16.43 -7.03 -24.91
CA MET A 928 16.37 -7.38 -23.47
C MET A 928 16.27 -6.16 -22.54
N ALA A 929 16.18 -4.94 -23.09
CA ALA A 929 15.82 -3.75 -22.34
C ALA A 929 14.29 -3.45 -22.41
N GLY A 930 13.54 -4.25 -23.17
CA GLY A 930 12.08 -4.16 -23.35
C GLY A 930 11.65 -3.20 -24.46
N ARG A 931 12.55 -2.87 -25.40
CA ARG A 931 12.27 -1.92 -26.49
C ARG A 931 11.93 -2.68 -27.78
N LEU A 932 10.85 -2.28 -28.46
CA LEU A 932 10.41 -2.92 -29.71
C LEU A 932 11.41 -2.66 -30.84
N THR A 933 12.15 -3.67 -31.28
CA THR A 933 13.15 -3.54 -32.36
C THR A 933 12.61 -3.91 -33.74
N ALA A 934 11.53 -4.69 -33.81
CA ALA A 934 10.87 -5.01 -35.07
C ALA A 934 9.38 -5.32 -34.90
N MET A 935 8.61 -5.00 -35.94
CA MET A 935 7.22 -5.41 -36.10
C MET A 935 7.04 -6.01 -37.50
N SER A 936 6.31 -7.12 -37.61
CA SER A 936 5.92 -7.67 -38.91
C SER A 936 4.41 -7.87 -38.94
N ASP A 937 3.74 -7.05 -39.72
CA ASP A 937 2.29 -7.00 -39.84
C ASP A 937 1.88 -7.37 -41.28
N PRO A 938 0.85 -8.22 -41.47
CA PRO A 938 0.43 -8.66 -42.81
C PRO A 938 -0.11 -7.52 -43.68
N ASP A 939 -0.69 -6.47 -43.09
CA ASP A 939 -1.28 -5.34 -43.80
C ASP A 939 -0.27 -4.19 -43.99
N ARG A 940 0.61 -3.96 -43.01
CA ARG A 940 1.62 -2.87 -43.06
C ARG A 940 2.99 -3.31 -43.59
N GLY A 941 3.28 -4.61 -43.58
CA GLY A 941 4.59 -5.18 -43.87
C GLY A 941 5.54 -5.18 -42.67
N SER A 942 6.85 -5.28 -42.91
CA SER A 942 7.86 -5.32 -41.86
C SER A 942 8.43 -3.94 -41.57
N GLU A 943 8.48 -3.60 -40.28
CA GLU A 943 9.06 -2.36 -39.74
C GLU A 943 10.19 -2.71 -38.76
N THR A 944 11.27 -1.91 -38.75
CA THR A 944 12.37 -2.05 -37.77
C THR A 944 12.69 -0.72 -37.11
N TYR A 945 13.11 -0.78 -35.85
CA TYR A 945 13.40 0.37 -35.01
C TYR A 945 14.78 0.25 -34.39
N SER A 946 15.53 1.34 -34.36
CA SER A 946 16.82 1.44 -33.66
C SER A 946 16.78 2.56 -32.63
N TYR A 947 17.46 2.34 -31.51
CA TYR A 947 17.44 3.24 -30.37
C TYR A 947 18.86 3.62 -29.96
N ASP A 948 19.03 4.81 -29.40
CA ASP A 948 20.23 5.15 -28.63
C ASP A 948 20.20 4.48 -27.22
N PRO A 949 21.28 4.54 -26.44
CA PRO A 949 21.31 4.05 -25.07
C PRO A 949 20.21 4.59 -24.13
N ASN A 950 19.80 5.85 -24.26
CA ASN A 950 18.70 6.41 -23.45
C ASN A 950 17.31 5.90 -23.87
N GLY A 951 17.21 5.22 -25.03
CA GLY A 951 15.96 4.64 -25.52
C GLY A 951 15.20 5.55 -26.48
N ASN A 952 15.82 6.61 -27.00
CA ASN A 952 15.23 7.44 -28.04
C ASN A 952 15.32 6.73 -29.40
N LEU A 953 14.26 6.83 -30.20
CA LEU A 953 14.19 6.21 -31.53
C LEU A 953 15.09 6.97 -32.51
N THR A 954 16.24 6.43 -32.89
CA THR A 954 17.18 7.09 -33.83
C THR A 954 16.90 6.75 -35.29
N GLN A 955 16.27 5.60 -35.54
CA GLN A 955 15.91 5.16 -36.89
C GLN A 955 14.63 4.34 -36.88
N SER A 956 13.73 4.59 -37.83
CA SER A 956 12.67 3.66 -38.22
C SER A 956 12.76 3.33 -39.71
N VAL A 957 12.46 2.09 -40.07
CA VAL A 957 12.39 1.64 -41.46
C VAL A 957 11.04 0.97 -41.66
N ASP A 958 10.18 1.55 -42.50
CA ASP A 958 8.91 0.92 -42.86
C ASP A 958 9.05 -0.14 -43.96
N ALA A 959 7.93 -0.76 -44.36
CA ALA A 959 7.90 -1.83 -45.35
C ALA A 959 8.42 -1.46 -46.75
N ARG A 960 8.64 -0.16 -47.04
CA ARG A 960 9.28 0.33 -48.28
C ARG A 960 10.80 0.24 -48.21
N GLY A 961 11.37 -0.26 -47.12
CA GLY A 961 12.82 -0.40 -46.92
C GLY A 961 13.51 0.96 -46.91
N SER A 962 14.62 1.10 -47.65
CA SER A 962 15.39 2.35 -47.69
C SER A 962 14.55 3.59 -48.06
N SER A 963 13.52 3.44 -48.90
CA SER A 963 12.62 4.55 -49.27
C SER A 963 11.65 4.98 -48.17
N GLY A 964 11.49 4.18 -47.13
CA GLY A 964 10.68 4.45 -45.94
C GLY A 964 11.51 4.66 -44.67
N THR A 965 12.82 4.88 -44.81
CA THR A 965 13.71 5.12 -43.68
C THR A 965 13.54 6.55 -43.16
N VAL A 966 13.34 6.68 -41.85
CA VAL A 966 13.32 7.95 -41.13
C VAL A 966 14.44 7.93 -40.10
N PHE A 967 15.26 8.98 -40.08
CA PHE A 967 16.27 9.23 -39.06
C PHE A 967 15.83 10.36 -38.16
N ILE A 968 16.15 10.25 -36.87
CA ILE A 968 15.77 11.23 -35.85
C ILE A 968 17.00 11.51 -34.99
N GLY A 969 17.25 12.78 -34.69
CA GLY A 969 18.29 13.20 -33.76
C GLY A 969 17.71 13.98 -32.59
N TYR A 970 18.38 13.89 -31.45
CA TYR A 970 17.94 14.44 -30.18
C TYR A 970 18.99 15.40 -29.59
N ASP A 971 18.56 16.29 -28.69
CA ASP A 971 19.45 17.07 -27.84
C ASP A 971 19.77 16.32 -26.53
N SER A 972 20.58 16.96 -25.68
CA SER A 972 21.00 16.39 -24.39
C SER A 972 19.90 16.24 -23.33
N LEU A 973 18.67 16.66 -23.63
CA LEU A 973 17.48 16.42 -22.80
C LEU A 973 16.52 15.44 -23.46
N ASP A 974 17.01 14.68 -24.45
CA ASP A 974 16.24 13.70 -25.21
C ASP A 974 15.07 14.32 -26.01
N ARG A 975 15.17 15.61 -26.37
CA ARG A 975 14.17 16.29 -27.21
C ARG A 975 14.58 16.23 -28.66
N GLN A 976 13.63 15.92 -29.54
CA GLN A 976 13.88 15.76 -30.97
C GLN A 976 14.39 17.06 -31.60
N LEU A 977 15.63 17.10 -32.10
CA LEU A 977 16.22 18.24 -32.80
C LEU A 977 15.95 18.26 -34.30
N TRP A 978 15.85 17.09 -34.92
CA TRP A 978 15.62 17.01 -36.36
C TRP A 978 15.06 15.66 -36.78
N ARG A 979 14.47 15.64 -37.98
CA ARG A 979 14.03 14.43 -38.67
C ARG A 979 14.49 14.46 -40.12
N SER A 980 14.99 13.35 -40.64
CA SER A 980 15.29 13.17 -42.06
C SER A 980 14.48 12.01 -42.63
N ILE A 981 13.85 12.22 -43.79
CA ILE A 981 13.17 11.18 -44.57
C ILE A 981 14.00 10.76 -45.79
N HIS A 982 15.24 11.25 -45.89
CA HIS A 982 16.12 10.94 -47.00
C HIS A 982 16.72 9.55 -46.79
N PRO A 983 16.63 8.62 -47.77
CA PRO A 983 17.14 7.25 -47.65
C PRO A 983 18.63 7.14 -47.32
N ASP A 984 19.41 8.17 -47.64
CA ASP A 984 20.85 8.27 -47.40
C ASP A 984 21.19 9.00 -46.09
N GLY A 985 20.18 9.41 -45.31
CA GLY A 985 20.33 10.20 -44.09
C GLY A 985 20.83 11.62 -44.34
N SER A 986 20.81 12.11 -45.59
CA SER A 986 21.33 13.44 -45.91
C SER A 986 20.36 14.53 -45.48
N GLY A 987 20.83 15.42 -44.59
CA GLY A 987 20.15 16.66 -44.20
C GLY A 987 18.83 16.46 -43.44
N PRO A 988 18.48 17.39 -42.54
CA PRO A 988 17.16 17.38 -41.91
C PRO A 988 16.09 17.80 -42.92
N TYR A 989 15.00 17.02 -42.99
CA TYR A 989 13.76 17.44 -43.65
C TYR A 989 13.01 18.44 -42.76
N ASP A 990 12.97 18.14 -41.45
CA ASP A 990 12.47 19.02 -40.40
C ASP A 990 13.55 19.27 -39.34
N THR A 991 13.62 20.49 -38.80
CA THR A 991 14.40 20.81 -37.59
C THR A 991 13.52 21.45 -36.55
N TYR A 992 13.81 21.19 -35.29
CA TYR A 992 13.11 21.72 -34.13
C TYR A 992 14.10 22.54 -33.29
N SER A 993 13.67 23.72 -32.89
CA SER A 993 14.43 24.62 -32.03
C SER A 993 13.69 24.77 -30.71
N TYR A 994 14.41 24.70 -29.61
CA TYR A 994 13.88 24.84 -28.26
C TYR A 994 14.57 25.99 -27.53
N ASP A 995 14.00 26.39 -26.40
CA ASP A 995 14.64 27.25 -25.41
C ASP A 995 15.02 28.65 -25.88
N ASP A 996 14.46 29.11 -27.00
CA ASP A 996 14.69 30.47 -27.48
C ASP A 996 14.06 31.49 -26.52
N VAL A 997 14.90 32.39 -26.00
CA VAL A 997 14.51 33.50 -25.11
C VAL A 997 14.64 34.87 -25.79
N THR A 998 14.90 34.90 -27.10
CA THR A 998 14.99 36.16 -27.83
C THR A 998 13.67 36.93 -27.77
N ASN A 999 13.76 38.26 -27.86
CA ASN A 999 12.61 39.18 -27.85
C ASN A 999 11.65 39.01 -26.65
N GLY A 1000 12.15 38.53 -25.51
CA GLY A 1000 11.35 38.35 -24.28
C GLY A 1000 10.52 37.07 -24.25
N ASN A 1001 10.80 36.10 -25.12
CA ASN A 1001 10.15 34.79 -25.09
C ASN A 1001 10.52 34.01 -23.81
N VAL A 1002 9.53 33.38 -23.19
CA VAL A 1002 9.70 32.49 -22.03
C VAL A 1002 9.78 31.04 -22.52
N GLY A 1003 10.76 30.78 -23.39
CA GLY A 1003 10.82 29.57 -24.21
C GLY A 1003 11.59 28.39 -23.63
N LYS A 1004 12.34 28.52 -22.52
CA LYS A 1004 13.10 27.40 -21.94
C LYS A 1004 12.17 26.27 -21.51
N GLY A 1005 12.56 25.05 -21.85
CA GLY A 1005 11.76 23.83 -21.71
C GLY A 1005 10.70 23.65 -22.81
N ARG A 1006 10.60 24.51 -23.82
CA ARG A 1006 9.52 24.50 -24.83
C ARG A 1006 10.06 24.55 -26.25
N LEU A 1007 9.27 24.03 -27.19
CA LEU A 1007 9.52 24.15 -28.64
C LEU A 1007 9.30 25.60 -29.06
N THR A 1008 10.33 26.28 -29.55
CA THR A 1008 10.26 27.70 -29.95
C THR A 1008 10.35 27.90 -31.45
N GLY A 1009 10.67 26.87 -32.22
CA GLY A 1009 10.53 26.93 -33.67
C GLY A 1009 10.65 25.59 -34.36
N GLU A 1010 10.19 25.57 -35.60
CA GLU A 1010 10.28 24.44 -36.51
C GLU A 1010 10.72 24.96 -37.87
N THR A 1011 11.54 24.22 -38.60
CA THR A 1011 11.79 24.50 -40.03
C THR A 1011 11.50 23.26 -40.85
N PHE A 1012 10.96 23.45 -42.04
CA PHE A 1012 10.70 22.37 -42.98
C PHE A 1012 11.25 22.75 -44.36
N SER A 1013 11.84 21.76 -45.04
CA SER A 1013 12.34 21.92 -46.40
C SER A 1013 11.96 20.70 -47.24
N GLY A 1014 11.07 20.89 -48.21
CA GLY A 1014 10.53 19.79 -49.01
C GLY A 1014 9.72 20.24 -50.22
N ALA A 1015 9.78 19.48 -51.31
CA ALA A 1015 8.99 19.68 -52.54
C ALA A 1015 9.01 21.12 -53.13
N GLY A 1016 10.13 21.85 -52.98
CA GLY A 1016 10.28 23.23 -53.49
C GLY A 1016 9.64 24.30 -52.59
N MET A 1017 9.21 23.96 -51.39
CA MET A 1017 8.78 24.89 -50.36
C MET A 1017 9.78 24.88 -49.19
N THR A 1018 10.07 26.06 -48.67
CA THR A 1018 10.86 26.24 -47.45
C THR A 1018 10.11 27.19 -46.53
N GLY A 1019 10.00 26.80 -45.28
CA GLY A 1019 9.34 27.61 -44.28
C GLY A 1019 9.65 27.16 -42.87
N GLY A 1020 8.98 27.79 -41.92
CA GLY A 1020 9.14 27.45 -40.52
C GLY A 1020 8.17 28.17 -39.61
N TYR A 1021 8.01 27.63 -38.41
CA TYR A 1021 7.23 28.21 -37.33
C TYR A 1021 8.16 28.85 -36.30
N VAL A 1022 7.70 29.93 -35.69
CA VAL A 1022 8.26 30.51 -34.47
C VAL A 1022 7.15 30.62 -33.44
N TYR A 1023 7.40 30.14 -32.22
CA TYR A 1023 6.46 30.14 -31.11
C TYR A 1023 6.96 31.03 -29.98
N VAL A 1024 6.05 31.82 -29.40
CA VAL A 1024 6.32 32.72 -28.28
C VAL A 1024 5.38 32.40 -27.13
N TYR A 1025 5.94 32.34 -25.92
CA TYR A 1025 5.26 32.00 -24.68
C TYR A 1025 5.34 33.16 -23.67
N ASP A 1026 4.31 33.29 -22.84
CA ASP A 1026 4.31 34.18 -21.68
C ASP A 1026 4.92 33.53 -20.42
N SER A 1027 4.99 34.30 -19.33
CA SER A 1027 5.53 33.86 -18.04
C SER A 1027 4.79 32.67 -17.40
N ARG A 1028 3.55 32.39 -17.82
CA ARG A 1028 2.77 31.23 -17.36
C ARG A 1028 2.94 30.03 -18.30
N GLY A 1029 3.75 30.17 -19.34
CA GLY A 1029 4.01 29.12 -20.33
C GLY A 1029 2.91 28.97 -21.39
N ARG A 1030 2.03 29.97 -21.54
CA ARG A 1030 0.95 29.95 -22.55
C ARG A 1030 1.45 30.54 -23.86
N GLN A 1031 1.04 29.97 -24.99
CA GLN A 1031 1.50 30.42 -26.31
C GLN A 1031 0.79 31.71 -26.73
N THR A 1032 1.51 32.83 -26.70
CA THR A 1032 0.99 34.15 -27.10
C THR A 1032 1.15 34.45 -28.58
N SER A 1033 2.03 33.74 -29.28
CA SER A 1033 2.21 33.88 -30.73
C SER A 1033 2.67 32.59 -31.40
N SER A 1034 2.16 32.34 -32.61
CA SER A 1034 2.74 31.40 -33.56
C SER A 1034 2.86 32.09 -34.92
N THR A 1035 4.05 32.08 -35.50
CA THR A 1035 4.31 32.71 -36.80
C THR A 1035 4.85 31.69 -37.78
N LEU A 1036 4.05 31.34 -38.79
CA LEU A 1036 4.47 30.54 -39.93
C LEU A 1036 5.08 31.45 -40.99
N THR A 1037 6.31 31.21 -41.42
CA THR A 1037 6.91 31.89 -42.57
C THR A 1037 7.04 30.92 -43.73
N ILE A 1038 6.41 31.20 -44.87
CA ILE A 1038 6.57 30.42 -46.12
C ILE A 1038 7.17 31.34 -47.16
N ASN A 1039 8.30 30.96 -47.78
CA ASN A 1039 8.95 31.75 -48.82
C ASN A 1039 9.11 33.24 -48.43
N SER A 1040 9.57 33.48 -47.20
CA SER A 1040 9.76 34.81 -46.58
C SER A 1040 8.47 35.62 -46.30
N THR A 1041 7.29 35.05 -46.48
CA THR A 1041 6.01 35.69 -46.12
C THR A 1041 5.54 35.18 -44.75
N PRO A 1042 5.42 36.05 -43.73
CA PRO A 1042 4.97 35.65 -42.40
C PRO A 1042 3.44 35.62 -42.28
N TYR A 1043 2.94 34.63 -41.56
CA TYR A 1043 1.54 34.41 -41.21
C TYR A 1043 1.48 34.22 -39.69
N SER A 1044 1.23 35.31 -38.97
CA SER A 1044 1.22 35.32 -37.50
C SER A 1044 -0.19 35.17 -36.95
N VAL A 1045 -0.32 34.33 -35.92
CA VAL A 1045 -1.48 34.26 -35.04
C VAL A 1045 -1.04 34.68 -33.65
N THR A 1046 -1.68 35.70 -33.06
CA THR A 1046 -1.41 36.12 -31.67
C THR A 1046 -2.60 35.84 -30.77
N THR A 1047 -2.35 35.34 -29.57
CA THR A 1047 -3.38 34.94 -28.59
C THR A 1047 -3.21 35.72 -27.29
N THR A 1048 -4.32 36.15 -26.69
CA THR A 1048 -4.35 36.68 -25.32
C THR A 1048 -5.27 35.82 -24.46
N TYR A 1049 -5.01 35.80 -23.15
CA TYR A 1049 -5.70 34.98 -22.18
C TYR A 1049 -6.21 35.82 -21.01
N ASP A 1050 -7.18 35.31 -20.27
CA ASP A 1050 -7.57 35.85 -18.97
C ASP A 1050 -6.70 35.29 -17.84
N ASP A 1051 -7.07 35.54 -16.58
CA ASP A 1051 -6.30 35.07 -15.43
C ASP A 1051 -6.52 33.58 -15.15
N ALA A 1052 -7.64 32.99 -15.58
CA ALA A 1052 -7.92 31.55 -15.45
C ALA A 1052 -7.41 30.73 -16.65
N ASP A 1053 -6.60 31.34 -17.52
CA ASP A 1053 -5.97 30.74 -18.71
C ASP A 1053 -6.94 30.47 -19.89
N ALA A 1054 -8.15 31.04 -19.86
CA ALA A 1054 -9.09 31.00 -20.98
C ALA A 1054 -8.70 31.99 -22.09
N VAL A 1055 -8.90 31.61 -23.36
CA VAL A 1055 -8.51 32.43 -24.53
C VAL A 1055 -9.46 33.61 -24.70
N LEU A 1056 -8.97 34.85 -24.55
CA LEU A 1056 -9.74 36.08 -24.73
C LEU A 1056 -9.75 36.58 -26.17
N THR A 1057 -8.59 36.64 -26.83
CA THR A 1057 -8.51 37.12 -28.21
C THR A 1057 -7.56 36.28 -29.03
N GLN A 1058 -7.87 36.10 -30.31
CA GLN A 1058 -6.97 35.55 -31.33
C GLN A 1058 -6.98 36.49 -32.53
N ARG A 1059 -5.80 36.93 -32.97
CA ARG A 1059 -5.63 37.75 -34.16
C ARG A 1059 -4.94 36.93 -35.24
N TYR A 1060 -5.60 36.77 -36.38
CA TYR A 1060 -5.16 35.98 -37.53
C TYR A 1060 -4.28 36.79 -38.51
N PRO A 1061 -3.60 36.14 -39.47
CA PRO A 1061 -2.67 36.80 -40.39
C PRO A 1061 -3.29 37.90 -41.26
N ASP A 1062 -4.59 37.82 -41.53
CA ASP A 1062 -5.37 38.81 -42.28
C ASP A 1062 -5.81 40.01 -41.43
N GLN A 1063 -5.36 40.09 -40.18
CA GLN A 1063 -5.74 41.08 -39.17
C GLN A 1063 -7.16 40.93 -38.62
N GLU A 1064 -7.84 39.81 -38.88
CA GLU A 1064 -9.08 39.47 -38.19
C GLU A 1064 -8.78 39.18 -36.72
N THR A 1065 -9.44 39.87 -35.80
CA THR A 1065 -9.36 39.61 -34.36
C THR A 1065 -10.68 39.02 -33.91
N VAL A 1066 -10.64 37.75 -33.50
CA VAL A 1066 -11.73 37.07 -32.82
C VAL A 1066 -11.58 37.31 -31.32
N THR A 1067 -12.66 37.76 -30.68
CA THR A 1067 -12.72 38.03 -29.23
C THR A 1067 -13.80 37.17 -28.60
N ASN A 1068 -13.39 36.37 -27.61
CA ASN A 1068 -14.26 35.57 -26.76
C ASN A 1068 -14.62 36.37 -25.50
N THR A 1069 -15.85 36.19 -25.01
CA THR A 1069 -16.29 36.75 -23.74
C THR A 1069 -16.85 35.61 -22.89
N TYR A 1070 -16.34 35.50 -21.66
CA TYR A 1070 -16.77 34.49 -20.69
C TYR A 1070 -17.71 35.09 -19.64
N GLY A 1071 -18.62 34.27 -19.11
CA GLY A 1071 -19.53 34.61 -18.02
C GLY A 1071 -18.95 34.32 -16.64
N THR A 1072 -19.77 34.44 -15.59
CA THR A 1072 -19.37 34.36 -14.17
C THR A 1072 -18.94 32.96 -13.68
N GLY A 1073 -18.97 31.94 -14.54
CA GLY A 1073 -18.53 30.57 -14.23
C GLY A 1073 -17.52 30.02 -15.24
N ASP A 1074 -16.81 30.91 -15.94
CA ASP A 1074 -15.84 30.56 -17.00
C ASP A 1074 -16.47 29.96 -18.28
N TRP A 1075 -17.70 30.37 -18.60
CA TRP A 1075 -18.46 29.87 -19.75
C TRP A 1075 -18.46 30.85 -20.91
N LEU A 1076 -18.20 30.41 -22.14
CA LEU A 1076 -18.25 31.25 -23.33
C LEU A 1076 -19.67 31.80 -23.57
N THR A 1077 -19.86 33.11 -23.54
CA THR A 1077 -21.18 33.76 -23.72
C THR A 1077 -21.33 34.49 -25.04
N LYS A 1078 -20.21 34.94 -25.61
CA LYS A 1078 -20.18 35.80 -26.81
C LYS A 1078 -18.87 35.62 -27.56
N VAL A 1079 -18.94 35.69 -28.90
CA VAL A 1079 -17.80 35.76 -29.80
C VAL A 1079 -18.02 36.88 -30.81
N THR A 1080 -17.06 37.79 -30.93
CA THR A 1080 -17.06 38.88 -31.91
C THR A 1080 -15.84 38.82 -32.80
N THR A 1081 -15.94 39.39 -34.00
CA THR A 1081 -14.79 39.56 -34.91
C THR A 1081 -14.64 41.02 -35.35
N SER A 1082 -13.40 41.43 -35.65
CA SER A 1082 -13.08 42.76 -36.19
C SER A 1082 -13.35 42.91 -37.69
N GLN A 1083 -13.58 41.81 -38.43
CA GLN A 1083 -13.85 41.81 -39.87
C GLN A 1083 -15.17 41.11 -40.19
N GLY A 1084 -15.86 41.55 -41.26
CA GLY A 1084 -17.15 40.96 -41.64
C GLY A 1084 -18.27 41.27 -40.62
N TYR A 1085 -18.97 40.25 -40.14
CA TYR A 1085 -20.06 40.40 -39.17
C TYR A 1085 -19.49 40.64 -37.76
N SER A 1086 -19.75 41.79 -37.16
CA SER A 1086 -19.17 42.19 -35.86
C SER A 1086 -19.53 41.27 -34.68
N THR A 1087 -20.43 40.31 -34.83
CA THR A 1087 -20.82 39.34 -33.80
C THR A 1087 -21.05 37.98 -34.46
N LEU A 1088 -20.22 37.00 -34.10
CA LEU A 1088 -20.33 35.62 -34.57
C LEU A 1088 -21.30 34.84 -33.68
N LEU A 1089 -21.26 35.11 -32.37
CA LEU A 1089 -22.03 34.44 -31.34
C LEU A 1089 -22.52 35.46 -30.30
N ARG A 1090 -23.79 35.43 -29.93
CA ARG A 1090 -24.36 36.17 -28.79
C ARG A 1090 -25.34 35.30 -28.00
N ASN A 1091 -25.44 35.59 -26.70
CA ASN A 1091 -26.41 34.95 -25.81
C ASN A 1091 -26.32 33.42 -25.86
N ALA A 1092 -25.10 32.87 -25.83
CA ALA A 1092 -24.92 31.44 -25.73
C ALA A 1092 -25.54 30.93 -24.43
N ALA A 1093 -26.50 30.03 -24.56
CA ALA A 1093 -27.15 29.36 -23.47
C ALA A 1093 -26.74 27.89 -23.46
N TYR A 1094 -26.62 27.37 -22.24
CA TYR A 1094 -26.22 26.00 -21.96
C TYR A 1094 -27.35 25.37 -21.16
N ALA A 1095 -27.81 24.18 -21.56
CA ALA A 1095 -28.85 23.44 -20.86
C ALA A 1095 -28.68 21.94 -21.12
N GLY A 1096 -29.25 21.10 -20.25
CA GLY A 1096 -29.24 19.63 -20.40
C GLY A 1096 -29.28 18.89 -19.06
N ASN A 1097 -29.68 17.60 -19.09
CA ASN A 1097 -29.43 16.67 -17.98
C ASN A 1097 -27.91 16.50 -17.88
N GLY A 1098 -27.30 17.19 -16.94
CA GLY A 1098 -25.84 17.37 -16.91
C GLY A 1098 -25.39 18.68 -16.30
N GLY A 1099 -26.24 19.71 -16.36
CA GLY A 1099 -25.67 21.03 -16.57
C GLY A 1099 -24.79 21.03 -17.85
N PRO A 1100 -23.87 21.97 -18.00
CA PRO A 1100 -23.20 22.34 -19.23
C PRO A 1100 -22.01 21.42 -19.60
N ASN A 1101 -21.99 20.16 -19.14
CA ASN A 1101 -21.21 19.12 -19.83
C ASN A 1101 -21.79 18.82 -21.25
N GLY A 1102 -22.96 19.40 -21.58
CA GLY A 1102 -23.63 19.31 -22.87
C GLY A 1102 -23.62 20.64 -23.64
N LEU A 1103 -23.25 20.52 -24.91
CA LEU A 1103 -23.58 21.35 -26.08
C LEU A 1103 -24.32 22.68 -25.80
N MET A 1104 -23.80 23.78 -26.34
CA MET A 1104 -24.53 25.05 -26.47
C MET A 1104 -25.92 24.78 -27.07
N THR A 1105 -26.97 24.98 -26.27
CA THR A 1105 -28.35 24.59 -26.64
C THR A 1105 -29.06 25.66 -27.44
N SER A 1106 -28.66 26.91 -27.26
CA SER A 1106 -29.05 27.99 -28.15
C SER A 1106 -27.99 29.07 -28.14
N ALA A 1107 -27.89 29.76 -29.26
CA ALA A 1107 -27.20 31.03 -29.35
C ALA A 1107 -27.74 31.81 -30.54
N GLY A 1108 -27.63 33.13 -30.47
CA GLY A 1108 -27.76 33.96 -31.65
C GLY A 1108 -26.48 33.91 -32.44
N LEU A 1109 -26.51 33.34 -33.64
CA LEU A 1109 -25.45 33.54 -34.62
C LEU A 1109 -25.62 34.92 -35.28
N GLY A 1110 -24.53 35.53 -35.74
CA GLY A 1110 -24.54 36.84 -36.42
C GLY A 1110 -25.58 36.95 -37.54
N ASP A 1111 -26.06 38.18 -37.80
CA ASP A 1111 -27.16 38.50 -38.72
C ASP A 1111 -27.09 37.74 -40.06
N THR A 1112 -27.84 36.64 -40.16
CA THR A 1112 -28.27 36.13 -41.46
C THR A 1112 -29.33 37.09 -41.95
N GLY A 1113 -28.95 37.94 -42.91
CA GLY A 1113 -29.90 38.67 -43.74
C GLY A 1113 -30.69 37.70 -44.62
N PHE A 1114 -31.53 36.87 -44.01
CA PHE A 1114 -32.72 36.28 -44.61
C PHE A 1114 -33.85 36.49 -43.60
N GLY A 1115 -34.60 37.56 -43.83
CA GLY A 1115 -35.91 37.77 -43.24
C GLY A 1115 -36.99 36.92 -43.91
#